data_AF-A0A1A9VLK6-F1
#
_entry.id   AF-A0A1A9VLK6-F1
#
_cell.length_a   1.000
_cell.length_b   1.000
_cell.length_c   1.000
_cell.angle_alpha   90.00
_cell.angle_beta   90.00
_cell.angle_gamma   90.00
#
_symmetry.space_group_name_H-M   'P 1'
#
loop_
_entity.id
_entity.type
_entity.pdbx_description
1 polymer ?
#
loop_
_entity_poly.entity_id
_entity_poly.type
_entity_poly.pdbx_seq_one_letter_code
_entity_poly.pdbx_strand_id
1 'polypeptide(L)'
;MKYFGGIEGGETNSTCIICNEIGECLVTTEGLGTNQWLIGMTVVVTRIAELVQQSKESANIPEDEILEALGLSLSGFRQVMLIGIMENIKIDMYMCVLHIFAFKKYKREELEDHLRSSHPNLSKNYVITEDTAGSVCTASQNGGMVLTSDINSNARLINPDGSTQTCGWGIFIGDEGSAVHIARRAIKIIFDEMDGFRGTCPDSIEGIWDLIKEYFKIKTREELMVRFYQNFDKSVIAPLCTKLAEAAAKGNRLAQYLFREAGENLGTMAAALVPKIQPDMLKSNTLNIVCVGSVWSNLPLLKEGFRQGLQKATISFAINFLRLSKSSAFGACYLAADAIKFDLPRNYSDNYDIWYQYQSKCACNVYTKQQQEQQQNHKRNLKYNHCFVLARCSTDTETKVSLKRKMPFFAGIEGGASHSTCIICDETGDCISILEGLGTNHWQIGMDLTVARLAEMVERAKELADISEDTPLDVLGLSLSGLGQKDKQQELENLLRSSFPTLAKSYVCSEDTIGSIYTASPNGGMVLISGTGSNAHLINPDGSSYNCGGWGHFIGDEGSAFHIAVRAIKIVFDDMDGLRKAPYPIDDVWNLIKAYFKIKNRGDMLPHLYKKFDKPFFARLCVKLAHVADEGDCLAKYLFDEAGENLGRMAAALIPKVQTDELKSDPFKIVCVGSVWLSMTLLVAGFLKGLQRANITFDINLVQLKKSSAFGACYHAVDAVGLHLPRNYPDNFDVLVQYSYKSKCLCNQ
;
A
#
# COMPACT_ATOMS: atom_id res chain seq x y z
N MET A 1 24.22 42.27 23.17
CA MET A 1 24.20 41.53 21.89
C MET A 1 22.85 40.87 21.79
N LYS A 2 22.17 40.93 20.63
CA LYS A 2 21.01 40.08 20.39
C LYS A 2 21.44 38.71 19.88
N TYR A 3 20.69 37.68 20.26
CA TYR A 3 20.93 36.29 19.85
C TYR A 3 19.72 35.72 19.11
N PHE A 4 19.98 34.99 18.04
CA PHE A 4 18.97 34.38 17.18
C PHE A 4 19.24 32.89 17.11
N GLY A 5 18.22 32.07 17.35
CA GLY A 5 18.31 30.62 17.29
C GLY A 5 17.68 30.04 16.04
N GLY A 6 18.21 28.92 15.58
CA GLY A 6 17.57 28.10 14.56
C GLY A 6 17.68 26.62 14.92
N ILE A 7 16.61 25.86 14.69
CA ILE A 7 16.60 24.41 14.87
C ILE A 7 16.17 23.74 13.57
N GLU A 8 16.92 22.72 13.17
CA GLU A 8 16.52 21.70 12.21
C GLU A 8 16.12 20.44 12.98
N GLY A 9 14.97 19.84 12.69
CA GLY A 9 14.50 18.69 13.46
C GLY A 9 13.71 17.67 12.64
N GLY A 10 14.13 16.41 12.69
CA GLY A 10 13.56 15.31 11.92
C GLY A 10 13.16 14.09 12.76
N GLU A 11 13.13 12.91 12.13
CA GLU A 11 12.77 11.65 12.79
C GLU A 11 13.82 11.19 13.80
N THR A 12 15.10 11.27 13.44
CA THR A 12 16.20 10.68 14.20
C THR A 12 16.98 11.70 15.03
N ASN A 13 17.39 12.81 14.42
CA ASN A 13 18.26 13.83 15.03
C ASN A 13 17.67 15.24 14.83
N SER A 14 18.22 16.19 15.58
CA SER A 14 17.97 17.62 15.43
C SER A 14 19.27 18.41 15.61
N THR A 15 19.41 19.54 14.93
CA THR A 15 20.55 20.45 15.06
C THR A 15 20.05 21.81 15.50
N CYS A 16 20.71 22.44 16.48
CA CYS A 16 20.47 23.81 16.89
C CYS A 16 21.69 24.68 16.61
N ILE A 17 21.45 25.90 16.15
CA ILE A 17 22.47 26.93 16.01
C ILE A 17 22.05 28.19 16.78
N ILE A 18 23.03 28.96 17.23
CA ILE A 18 22.81 30.32 17.75
C ILE A 18 23.73 31.29 17.03
N CYS A 19 23.15 32.35 16.48
CA CYS A 19 23.85 33.46 15.83
C CYS A 19 23.75 34.74 16.67
N ASN A 20 24.75 35.60 16.58
CA ASN A 20 24.69 36.97 17.11
C ASN A 20 24.07 37.95 16.09
N GLU A 21 23.89 39.21 16.50
CA GLU A 21 23.26 40.27 15.69
C GLU A 21 24.01 40.67 14.41
N ILE A 22 25.27 40.25 14.25
CA ILE A 22 26.07 40.44 13.03
C ILE A 22 26.09 39.20 12.12
N GLY A 23 25.32 38.17 12.45
CA GLY A 23 25.17 36.95 11.64
C GLY A 23 26.27 35.89 11.86
N GLU A 24 27.14 36.07 12.85
CA GLU A 24 28.17 35.08 13.21
C GLU A 24 27.53 33.92 13.99
N CYS A 25 27.79 32.68 13.55
CA CYS A 25 27.35 31.47 14.24
C CYS A 25 28.28 31.18 15.43
N LEU A 26 27.74 31.28 16.64
CA LEU A 26 28.48 31.07 17.88
C LEU A 26 28.61 29.59 18.25
N VAL A 27 27.62 28.78 17.87
CA VAL A 27 27.55 27.36 18.21
C VAL A 27 26.70 26.58 17.23
N THR A 28 27.01 25.29 17.07
CA THR A 28 26.14 24.28 16.48
C THR A 28 26.11 23.08 17.42
N THR A 29 24.92 22.64 17.82
CA THR A 29 24.71 21.56 18.80
C THR A 29 23.77 20.52 18.20
N GLU A 30 24.09 19.24 18.37
CA GLU A 30 23.25 18.12 17.95
C GLU A 30 22.36 17.64 19.10
N GLY A 31 21.18 17.13 18.76
CA GLY A 31 20.17 16.66 19.70
C GLY A 31 19.31 15.53 19.13
N LEU A 32 18.36 15.06 19.94
CA LEU A 32 17.46 13.98 19.59
C LEU A 32 16.32 14.45 18.68
N GLY A 33 15.86 13.57 17.76
CA GLY A 33 14.81 13.88 16.80
C GLY A 33 13.52 14.46 17.41
N THR A 34 12.86 15.32 16.65
CA THR A 34 11.71 16.12 17.11
C THR A 34 10.45 15.88 16.26
N ASN A 35 10.33 14.71 15.62
CA ASN A 35 9.14 14.38 14.83
C ASN A 35 7.94 14.09 15.74
N GLN A 36 7.04 15.07 15.82
CA GLN A 36 5.80 15.02 16.62
C GLN A 36 4.88 13.82 16.33
N TRP A 37 4.97 13.20 15.15
CA TRP A 37 4.14 12.05 14.79
C TRP A 37 4.61 10.77 15.49
N LEU A 38 5.88 10.70 15.89
CA LEU A 38 6.49 9.53 16.54
C LEU A 38 6.50 9.66 18.06
N ILE A 39 6.86 10.83 18.59
CA ILE A 39 7.12 11.02 20.04
C ILE A 39 6.09 11.87 20.76
N GLY A 40 5.15 12.49 20.05
CA GLY A 40 4.14 13.39 20.63
C GLY A 40 4.65 14.78 20.96
N MET A 41 3.73 15.74 21.13
CA MET A 41 4.05 17.17 21.24
C MET A 41 4.85 17.52 22.51
N THR A 42 4.48 16.95 23.65
CA THR A 42 5.15 17.24 24.93
C THR A 42 6.63 16.88 24.89
N VAL A 43 6.99 15.73 24.32
CA VAL A 43 8.38 15.29 24.20
C VAL A 43 9.15 16.18 23.22
N VAL A 44 8.51 16.64 22.14
CA VAL A 44 9.10 17.61 21.20
C VAL A 44 9.46 18.92 21.90
N VAL A 45 8.55 19.47 22.71
CA VAL A 45 8.76 20.72 23.47
C VAL A 45 9.97 20.58 24.40
N THR A 46 10.04 19.49 25.18
CA THR A 46 11.16 19.22 26.08
C THR A 46 12.48 19.12 25.33
N ARG A 47 12.53 18.33 24.24
CA ARG A 47 13.76 18.18 23.42
C ARG A 47 14.24 19.50 22.83
N ILE A 48 13.33 20.34 22.34
CA ILE A 48 13.66 21.67 21.81
C ILE A 48 14.26 22.56 22.90
N ALA A 49 13.63 22.61 24.08
CA ALA A 49 14.10 23.45 25.18
C ALA A 49 15.48 23.00 25.70
N GLU A 50 15.66 21.70 25.92
CA GLU A 50 16.94 21.11 26.33
C GLU A 50 18.05 21.41 25.33
N LEU A 51 17.77 21.25 24.03
CA LEU A 51 18.75 21.50 22.99
C LEU A 51 19.18 22.97 22.91
N VAL A 52 18.23 23.91 23.00
CA VAL A 52 18.54 25.35 23.01
C VAL A 52 19.36 25.71 24.25
N GLN A 53 19.02 25.15 25.42
CA GLN A 53 19.74 25.41 26.65
C GLN A 53 21.19 24.89 26.58
N GLN A 54 21.39 23.67 26.08
CA GLN A 54 22.71 23.10 25.82
C GLN A 54 23.52 23.94 24.81
N SER A 55 22.86 24.49 23.78
CA SER A 55 23.51 25.40 22.83
C SER A 55 23.94 26.71 23.50
N LYS A 56 23.09 27.31 24.35
CA LYS A 56 23.45 28.53 25.09
C LYS A 56 24.67 28.32 25.99
N GLU A 57 24.67 27.23 26.74
CA GLU A 57 25.81 26.84 27.60
C GLU A 57 27.09 26.68 26.78
N SER A 58 27.02 25.97 25.66
CA SER A 58 28.16 25.74 24.76
C SER A 58 28.68 27.04 24.11
N ALA A 59 27.81 28.03 23.92
CA ALA A 59 28.16 29.35 23.39
C ALA A 59 28.60 30.36 24.48
N ASN A 60 28.65 29.96 25.76
CA ASN A 60 28.85 30.85 26.92
C ASN A 60 27.81 31.99 27.00
N ILE A 61 26.57 31.71 26.57
CA ILE A 61 25.44 32.63 26.71
C ILE A 61 24.76 32.36 28.06
N PRO A 62 24.52 33.39 28.89
CA PRO A 62 23.85 33.21 30.18
C PRO A 62 22.51 32.48 30.07
N GLU A 63 22.19 31.62 31.04
CA GLU A 63 20.95 30.84 31.06
C GLU A 63 19.70 31.73 31.07
N ASP A 64 19.77 32.93 31.65
CA ASP A 64 18.70 33.91 31.70
C ASP A 64 18.57 34.79 30.44
N GLU A 65 19.55 34.74 29.52
CA GLU A 65 19.51 35.51 28.28
C GLU A 65 18.48 34.94 27.30
N ILE A 66 17.46 35.72 26.95
CA ILE A 66 16.36 35.26 26.09
C ILE A 66 16.70 35.51 24.62
N LEU A 67 16.62 34.48 23.78
CA LEU A 67 16.80 34.63 22.33
C LEU A 67 15.76 35.61 21.75
N GLU A 68 16.20 36.52 20.88
CA GLU A 68 15.34 37.52 20.25
C GLU A 68 14.29 36.85 19.35
N ALA A 69 14.70 35.82 18.61
CA ALA A 69 13.81 34.93 17.89
C ALA A 69 14.41 33.52 17.76
N LEU A 70 13.55 32.51 17.73
CA LEU A 70 13.90 31.11 17.51
C LEU A 70 13.11 30.55 16.32
N GLY A 71 13.84 30.12 15.29
CA GLY A 71 13.29 29.42 14.14
C GLY A 71 13.31 27.91 14.36
N LEU A 72 12.22 27.23 14.02
CA LEU A 72 12.03 25.80 14.16
C LEU A 72 11.65 25.20 12.80
N SER A 73 12.62 24.66 12.08
CA SER A 73 12.47 23.97 10.79
C SER A 73 12.30 22.48 11.05
N LEU A 74 11.05 22.03 11.21
CA LEU A 74 10.72 20.71 11.74
C LEU A 74 9.93 19.87 10.71
N SER A 75 10.32 18.60 10.54
CA SER A 75 9.58 17.66 9.69
C SER A 75 8.13 17.51 10.17
N GLY A 76 7.18 17.73 9.27
CA GLY A 76 5.74 17.56 9.53
C GLY A 76 4.98 18.80 10.05
N PHE A 77 5.57 20.00 10.04
CA PHE A 77 4.92 21.27 10.46
C PHE A 77 4.78 22.30 9.32
N ARG A 78 3.58 22.54 8.75
CA ARG A 78 3.39 23.53 7.66
C ARG A 78 3.38 24.99 8.11
N GLN A 79 4.14 25.85 7.43
CA GLN A 79 3.93 27.30 7.43
C GLN A 79 2.93 27.71 6.33
N VAL A 80 2.00 28.62 6.65
CA VAL A 80 1.34 29.48 5.64
C VAL A 80 2.12 30.78 5.66
N MET A 81 2.88 31.09 4.61
CA MET A 81 3.51 32.41 4.48
C MET A 81 2.41 33.44 4.25
N LEU A 82 2.11 34.24 5.27
CA LEU A 82 1.41 35.51 5.12
C LEU A 82 2.49 36.59 5.01
N ILE A 83 3.06 36.75 3.82
CA ILE A 83 3.89 37.93 3.52
C ILE A 83 2.99 38.92 2.77
N GLY A 84 2.57 39.98 3.47
CA GLY A 84 2.38 41.29 2.85
C GLY A 84 1.18 41.56 1.94
N ILE A 85 -0.03 41.03 2.21
CA ILE A 85 -1.26 41.62 1.66
C ILE A 85 -2.31 41.78 2.76
N MET A 86 -2.18 42.85 3.55
CA MET A 86 -3.26 43.37 4.40
C MET A 86 -3.42 44.88 4.28
N GLU A 87 -3.12 45.47 3.11
CA GLU A 87 -3.39 46.91 2.92
C GLU A 87 -4.33 47.30 1.78
N ASN A 88 -4.84 46.42 0.89
CA ASN A 88 -5.71 46.92 -0.19
C ASN A 88 -6.74 45.96 -0.81
N ILE A 89 -7.46 45.14 -0.03
CA ILE A 89 -8.66 44.45 -0.57
C ILE A 89 -9.82 44.56 0.41
N LYS A 90 -10.75 45.49 0.11
CA LYS A 90 -12.12 45.50 0.66
C LYS A 90 -12.97 44.54 -0.17
N ILE A 91 -13.19 43.30 0.29
CA ILE A 91 -14.29 42.45 -0.19
C ILE A 91 -14.89 41.66 0.98
N ASP A 92 -16.20 41.82 1.15
CA ASP A 92 -17.08 41.11 2.08
C ASP A 92 -17.14 39.60 1.78
N MET A 93 -16.62 38.77 2.70
CA MET A 93 -17.10 37.39 2.92
C MET A 93 -16.62 36.84 4.27
N TYR A 94 -17.06 37.49 5.35
CA TYR A 94 -16.87 36.99 6.72
C TYR A 94 -17.85 35.84 6.98
N MET A 95 -17.31 34.64 7.23
CA MET A 95 -17.78 33.59 8.19
C MET A 95 -17.46 32.14 7.76
N CYS A 96 -17.14 31.85 6.49
CA CYS A 96 -16.76 30.48 6.06
C CYS A 96 -15.24 30.22 6.00
N VAL A 97 -14.40 31.25 6.02
CA VAL A 97 -12.93 31.15 5.91
C VAL A 97 -12.25 30.79 7.24
N LEU A 98 -12.92 31.02 8.39
CA LEU A 98 -12.32 30.88 9.72
C LEU A 98 -12.05 29.41 10.16
N HIS A 99 -12.74 28.42 9.60
CA HIS A 99 -12.58 27.01 10.02
C HIS A 99 -11.47 26.23 9.28
N ILE A 100 -10.85 26.80 8.23
CA ILE A 100 -9.73 26.19 7.50
C ILE A 100 -8.39 26.50 8.19
N PHE A 101 -8.30 27.65 8.86
CA PHE A 101 -7.15 27.99 9.69
C PHE A 101 -7.01 27.05 10.90
N ALA A 102 -8.11 26.60 11.49
CA ALA A 102 -8.16 26.06 12.84
C ALA A 102 -7.52 24.67 13.14
N PHE A 103 -6.93 23.93 12.20
CA PHE A 103 -6.32 22.61 12.51
C PHE A 103 -4.79 22.55 12.31
N LYS A 104 -4.24 23.24 11.30
CA LYS A 104 -2.79 23.34 11.06
C LYS A 104 -2.17 24.54 11.77
N LYS A 105 -2.93 25.63 11.89
CA LYS A 105 -2.66 26.72 12.84
C LYS A 105 -2.65 26.16 14.26
N TYR A 106 -3.55 25.24 14.61
CA TYR A 106 -3.63 24.61 15.93
C TYR A 106 -2.38 23.87 16.37
N LYS A 107 -1.69 23.08 15.52
CA LYS A 107 -0.45 22.38 15.94
C LYS A 107 0.77 23.28 16.09
N ARG A 108 0.86 24.32 15.24
CA ARG A 108 1.91 25.34 15.35
C ARG A 108 1.67 26.18 16.59
N GLU A 109 0.45 26.68 16.75
CA GLU A 109 0.03 27.43 17.95
C GLU A 109 0.16 26.56 19.18
N GLU A 110 -0.23 25.28 19.14
CA GLU A 110 -0.03 24.33 20.24
C GLU A 110 1.46 24.16 20.59
N LEU A 111 2.35 24.02 19.61
CA LEU A 111 3.79 23.93 19.89
C LEU A 111 4.33 25.25 20.48
N GLU A 112 3.96 26.38 19.87
CA GLU A 112 4.38 27.70 20.31
C GLU A 112 3.83 28.04 21.71
N ASP A 113 2.55 27.79 21.96
CA ASP A 113 1.88 27.98 23.25
C ASP A 113 2.47 27.09 24.32
N HIS A 114 2.75 25.80 24.02
CA HIS A 114 3.47 24.93 24.95
C HIS A 114 4.88 25.45 25.24
N LEU A 115 5.65 25.86 24.23
CA LEU A 115 6.98 26.44 24.46
C LEU A 115 6.91 27.71 25.31
N ARG A 116 5.98 28.63 25.01
CA ARG A 116 5.80 29.89 25.75
C ARG A 116 5.34 29.67 27.19
N SER A 117 4.47 28.69 27.43
CA SER A 117 3.96 28.39 28.77
C SER A 117 4.93 27.61 29.64
N SER A 118 5.64 26.62 29.06
CA SER A 118 6.56 25.76 29.82
C SER A 118 7.98 26.31 29.92
N HIS A 119 8.41 27.10 28.93
CA HIS A 119 9.77 27.66 28.83
C HIS A 119 9.72 29.14 28.39
N PRO A 120 9.11 30.04 29.19
CA PRO A 120 8.86 31.44 28.81
C PRO A 120 10.12 32.26 28.50
N ASN A 121 11.28 31.83 29.02
CA ASN A 121 12.56 32.52 28.84
C ASN A 121 13.40 31.97 27.68
N LEU A 122 12.85 31.03 26.88
CA LEU A 122 13.60 30.39 25.80
C LEU A 122 13.78 31.32 24.60
N SER A 123 12.69 31.97 24.15
CA SER A 123 12.74 32.99 23.09
C SER A 123 11.55 33.94 23.16
N LYS A 124 11.77 35.20 22.75
CA LYS A 124 10.70 36.20 22.64
C LYS A 124 9.72 35.87 21.50
N ASN A 125 10.25 35.37 20.37
CA ASN A 125 9.49 35.14 19.14
C ASN A 125 9.80 33.76 18.56
N TYR A 126 8.77 33.07 18.05
CA TYR A 126 8.92 31.75 17.43
C TYR A 126 8.47 31.76 15.97
N VAL A 127 9.25 31.11 15.12
CA VAL A 127 8.87 30.83 13.73
C VAL A 127 8.97 29.35 13.49
N ILE A 128 7.83 28.69 13.32
CA ILE A 128 7.77 27.24 13.07
C ILE A 128 7.46 27.01 11.60
N THR A 129 8.33 26.26 10.92
CA THR A 129 8.26 25.92 9.50
C THR A 129 8.53 24.44 9.27
N GLU A 130 8.37 23.99 8.03
CA GLU A 130 8.83 22.67 7.63
C GLU A 130 10.35 22.66 7.42
N ASP A 131 10.94 21.48 7.57
CA ASP A 131 12.31 21.12 7.18
C ASP A 131 12.71 21.60 5.78
N THR A 132 11.77 21.53 4.83
CA THR A 132 11.95 21.99 3.45
C THR A 132 12.15 23.51 3.35
N ALA A 133 11.50 24.30 4.20
CA ALA A 133 11.62 25.76 4.19
C ALA A 133 12.97 26.23 4.72
N GLY A 134 13.41 25.69 5.86
CA GLY A 134 14.76 25.97 6.37
C GLY A 134 15.82 25.61 5.33
N SER A 135 15.67 24.47 4.64
CA SER A 135 16.63 24.02 3.63
C SER A 135 16.80 25.01 2.46
N VAL A 136 15.69 25.54 1.93
CA VAL A 136 15.75 26.56 0.86
C VAL A 136 16.32 27.88 1.39
N CYS A 137 15.88 28.31 2.57
CA CYS A 137 16.32 29.58 3.17
C CYS A 137 17.79 29.58 3.58
N THR A 138 18.40 28.41 3.84
CA THR A 138 19.85 28.27 4.00
C THR A 138 20.60 28.54 2.70
N ALA A 139 20.02 28.22 1.54
CA ALA A 139 20.67 28.35 0.23
C ALA A 139 20.33 29.64 -0.53
N SER A 140 19.19 30.27 -0.25
CA SER A 140 18.69 31.41 -1.04
C SER A 140 17.78 32.33 -0.22
N GLN A 141 17.86 33.62 -0.52
CA GLN A 141 16.94 34.64 0.02
C GLN A 141 15.64 34.75 -0.79
N ASN A 142 15.67 34.43 -2.08
CA ASN A 142 14.57 34.71 -3.03
C ASN A 142 13.70 33.48 -3.33
N GLY A 143 13.63 32.55 -2.37
CA GLY A 143 12.95 31.27 -2.58
C GLY A 143 13.79 30.28 -3.40
N GLY A 144 13.15 29.18 -3.78
CA GLY A 144 13.81 28.06 -4.47
C GLY A 144 12.98 26.79 -4.41
N MET A 145 13.54 25.72 -4.97
CA MET A 145 12.94 24.39 -4.89
C MET A 145 13.79 23.50 -3.99
N VAL A 146 13.16 22.58 -3.28
CA VAL A 146 13.82 21.54 -2.49
C VAL A 146 13.22 20.19 -2.82
N LEU A 147 14.10 19.19 -2.97
CA LEU A 147 13.74 17.80 -3.11
C LEU A 147 14.34 17.02 -1.95
N THR A 148 13.47 16.46 -1.12
CA THR A 148 13.88 15.55 -0.04
C THR A 148 13.83 14.11 -0.56
N SER A 149 14.90 13.36 -0.33
CA SER A 149 14.93 11.91 -0.54
C SER A 149 15.79 11.26 0.53
N ASP A 150 15.11 10.75 1.56
CA ASP A 150 15.67 10.01 2.68
C ASP A 150 14.82 8.75 2.93
N ILE A 151 14.49 8.41 4.18
CA ILE A 151 13.45 7.41 4.50
C ILE A 151 12.17 7.69 3.70
N ASN A 152 11.78 8.96 3.55
CA ASN A 152 10.63 9.44 2.77
C ASN A 152 11.07 10.43 1.68
N SER A 153 10.17 10.84 0.79
CA SER A 153 10.47 11.85 -0.22
C SER A 153 9.37 12.89 -0.38
N ASN A 154 9.78 14.10 -0.71
CA ASN A 154 8.91 15.25 -0.90
C ASN A 154 9.57 16.24 -1.85
N ALA A 155 8.76 17.04 -2.53
CA ALA A 155 9.24 18.13 -3.35
C ALA A 155 8.44 19.38 -3.03
N ARG A 156 9.14 20.48 -2.77
CA ARG A 156 8.51 21.77 -2.45
C ARG A 156 9.14 22.88 -3.25
N LEU A 157 8.28 23.76 -3.73
CA LEU A 157 8.62 25.02 -4.34
C LEU A 157 8.22 26.14 -3.38
N ILE A 158 9.15 27.04 -3.09
CA ILE A 158 8.94 28.22 -2.27
C ILE A 158 9.13 29.43 -3.17
N ASN A 159 8.01 30.01 -3.58
CA ASN A 159 7.97 31.29 -4.28
C ASN A 159 7.92 32.43 -3.25
N PRO A 160 8.24 33.67 -3.66
CA PRO A 160 8.06 34.87 -2.84
C PRO A 160 6.65 35.04 -2.24
N ASP A 161 5.61 34.61 -2.95
CA ASP A 161 4.20 34.76 -2.53
C ASP A 161 3.62 33.57 -1.76
N GLY A 162 4.37 32.48 -1.64
CA GLY A 162 3.87 31.26 -1.01
C GLY A 162 4.62 30.00 -1.43
N SER A 163 4.19 28.85 -0.89
CA SER A 163 4.80 27.56 -1.22
C SER A 163 3.78 26.57 -1.77
N THR A 164 4.24 25.72 -2.68
CA THR A 164 3.49 24.58 -3.20
C THR A 164 4.33 23.31 -3.09
N GLN A 165 3.69 22.18 -2.82
CA GLN A 165 4.37 20.88 -2.79
C GLN A 165 3.77 19.91 -3.79
N THR A 166 4.54 18.86 -4.07
CA THR A 166 4.11 17.63 -4.71
C THR A 166 4.70 16.44 -3.95
N CYS A 167 3.97 15.32 -3.87
CA CYS A 167 4.32 14.18 -3.01
C CYS A 167 4.40 14.55 -1.51
N GLY A 168 5.10 13.74 -0.70
CA GLY A 168 5.13 13.85 0.75
C GLY A 168 3.88 13.30 1.45
N TRP A 169 3.24 12.28 0.85
CA TRP A 169 1.98 11.72 1.33
C TRP A 169 2.13 10.36 2.02
N GLY A 170 3.35 9.85 2.20
CA GLY A 170 3.59 8.56 2.85
C GLY A 170 3.58 7.36 1.91
N ILE A 171 4.13 6.24 2.40
CA ILE A 171 4.48 5.03 1.64
C ILE A 171 3.37 4.38 0.83
N PHE A 172 2.10 4.59 1.21
CA PHE A 172 0.96 3.97 0.52
C PHE A 172 0.51 4.77 -0.69
N ILE A 173 0.68 6.09 -0.67
CA ILE A 173 0.18 7.01 -1.71
C ILE A 173 1.24 8.02 -2.17
N GLY A 174 2.52 7.72 -1.97
CA GLY A 174 3.62 8.61 -2.29
C GLY A 174 4.98 8.03 -1.92
N ASP A 175 5.91 8.92 -1.55
CA ASP A 175 7.31 8.64 -1.24
C ASP A 175 8.12 8.02 -2.38
N GLU A 176 7.71 8.20 -3.64
CA GLU A 176 8.50 7.70 -4.77
C GLU A 176 9.91 8.29 -4.78
N GLY A 177 10.89 7.46 -5.09
CA GLY A 177 12.29 7.86 -5.09
C GLY A 177 12.95 8.01 -3.72
N SER A 178 12.26 7.70 -2.62
CA SER A 178 12.84 7.56 -1.27
C SER A 178 13.54 6.21 -1.05
N ALA A 179 14.26 6.08 0.07
CA ALA A 179 14.93 4.85 0.48
C ALA A 179 13.94 3.70 0.72
N VAL A 180 12.81 3.96 1.39
CA VAL A 180 11.76 2.92 1.59
C VAL A 180 11.13 2.53 0.27
N HIS A 181 10.94 3.47 -0.67
CA HIS A 181 10.42 3.17 -1.99
C HIS A 181 11.37 2.27 -2.79
N ILE A 182 12.67 2.57 -2.81
CA ILE A 182 13.69 1.75 -3.48
C ILE A 182 13.71 0.33 -2.90
N ALA A 183 13.73 0.20 -1.58
CA ALA A 183 13.70 -1.08 -0.87
C ALA A 183 12.43 -1.88 -1.17
N ARG A 184 11.26 -1.25 -1.05
CA ARG A 184 9.95 -1.86 -1.34
C ARG A 184 9.86 -2.33 -2.78
N ARG A 185 10.36 -1.52 -3.72
CA ARG A 185 10.37 -1.85 -5.14
C ARG A 185 11.24 -3.05 -5.45
N ALA A 186 12.42 -3.16 -4.83
CA ALA A 186 13.30 -4.32 -4.96
C ALA A 186 12.58 -5.62 -4.52
N ILE A 187 11.97 -5.60 -3.34
CA ILE A 187 11.23 -6.73 -2.78
C ILE A 187 10.05 -7.10 -3.69
N LYS A 188 9.29 -6.10 -4.16
CA LYS A 188 8.15 -6.32 -5.04
C LYS A 188 8.56 -6.98 -6.36
N ILE A 189 9.61 -6.50 -7.03
CA ILE A 189 10.10 -7.12 -8.28
C ILE A 189 10.45 -8.60 -8.05
N ILE A 190 11.13 -8.90 -6.94
CA ILE A 190 11.49 -10.29 -6.61
C ILE A 190 10.27 -11.15 -6.37
N PHE A 191 9.31 -10.64 -5.60
CA PHE A 191 8.09 -11.37 -5.30
C PHE A 191 7.28 -11.62 -6.57
N ASP A 192 7.19 -10.62 -7.44
CA ASP A 192 6.48 -10.75 -8.71
C ASP A 192 7.13 -11.77 -9.65
N GLU A 193 8.46 -11.75 -9.75
CA GLU A 193 9.22 -12.73 -10.54
C GLU A 193 9.02 -14.16 -10.01
N MET A 194 9.08 -14.33 -8.68
CA MET A 194 8.87 -15.63 -8.02
C MET A 194 7.43 -16.12 -8.12
N ASP A 195 6.45 -15.22 -8.18
CA ASP A 195 5.05 -15.55 -8.45
C ASP A 195 4.79 -15.87 -9.93
N GLY A 196 5.76 -15.62 -10.82
CA GLY A 196 5.66 -15.95 -12.24
C GLY A 196 4.99 -14.86 -13.09
N PHE A 197 4.92 -13.61 -12.61
CA PHE A 197 4.42 -12.50 -13.42
C PHE A 197 5.40 -12.20 -14.57
N ARG A 198 4.98 -12.51 -15.81
CA ARG A 198 5.83 -12.29 -16.99
C ARG A 198 5.99 -10.82 -17.33
N GLY A 199 7.23 -10.41 -17.63
CA GLY A 199 7.57 -9.09 -18.16
C GLY A 199 7.54 -7.95 -17.14
N THR A 200 7.51 -8.26 -15.84
CA THR A 200 7.58 -7.28 -14.75
C THR A 200 9.00 -7.06 -14.24
N CYS A 201 9.88 -8.07 -14.40
CA CYS A 201 11.25 -8.04 -13.92
C CYS A 201 12.19 -7.39 -14.97
N PRO A 202 12.82 -6.25 -14.64
CA PRO A 202 13.62 -5.50 -15.60
C PRO A 202 15.02 -6.10 -15.85
N ASP A 203 15.54 -6.91 -14.93
CA ASP A 203 16.82 -7.62 -15.02
C ASP A 203 16.83 -8.79 -14.01
N SER A 204 17.89 -9.61 -13.97
CA SER A 204 17.97 -10.77 -13.07
C SER A 204 17.80 -10.38 -11.59
N ILE A 205 17.02 -11.18 -10.86
CA ILE A 205 16.84 -11.06 -9.40
C ILE A 205 18.02 -11.65 -8.60
N GLU A 206 18.95 -12.33 -9.28
CA GLU A 206 20.10 -13.01 -8.67
C GLU A 206 20.98 -12.01 -7.90
N GLY A 207 21.45 -12.42 -6.73
CA GLY A 207 22.20 -11.59 -5.79
C GLY A 207 21.36 -10.59 -4.99
N ILE A 208 20.30 -9.99 -5.54
CA ILE A 208 19.43 -9.07 -4.78
C ILE A 208 18.55 -9.84 -3.81
N TRP A 209 18.03 -11.01 -4.21
CA TRP A 209 17.29 -11.86 -3.27
C TRP A 209 18.18 -12.38 -2.12
N ASP A 210 19.43 -12.76 -2.41
CA ASP A 210 20.38 -13.19 -1.38
C ASP A 210 20.72 -12.06 -0.41
N LEU A 211 20.93 -10.85 -0.93
CA LEU A 211 21.14 -9.65 -0.13
C LEU A 211 19.95 -9.36 0.80
N ILE A 212 18.71 -9.50 0.31
CA ILE A 212 17.50 -9.32 1.13
C ILE A 212 17.40 -10.39 2.23
N LYS A 213 17.66 -11.66 1.89
CA LYS A 213 17.69 -12.76 2.87
C LYS A 213 18.72 -12.52 3.97
N GLU A 214 19.92 -12.11 3.60
CA GLU A 214 21.00 -11.80 4.55
C GLU A 214 20.62 -10.62 5.45
N TYR A 215 20.12 -9.53 4.86
CA TYR A 215 19.76 -8.31 5.58
C TYR A 215 18.65 -8.55 6.61
N PHE A 216 17.56 -9.20 6.21
CA PHE A 216 16.44 -9.48 7.12
C PHE A 216 16.62 -10.75 7.95
N LYS A 217 17.69 -11.54 7.72
CA LYS A 217 17.91 -12.85 8.36
C LYS A 217 16.71 -13.77 8.19
N ILE A 218 16.37 -14.04 6.94
CA ILE A 218 15.23 -14.87 6.51
C ILE A 218 15.66 -15.88 5.45
N LYS A 219 14.86 -16.93 5.27
CA LYS A 219 15.04 -17.95 4.23
C LYS A 219 13.98 -17.87 3.13
N THR A 220 12.75 -17.49 3.49
CA THR A 220 11.60 -17.51 2.58
C THR A 220 10.89 -16.15 2.53
N ARG A 221 9.99 -15.97 1.54
CA ARG A 221 9.18 -14.75 1.40
C ARG A 221 8.19 -14.60 2.56
N GLU A 222 7.65 -15.71 3.04
CA GLU A 222 6.69 -15.77 4.14
C GLU A 222 7.32 -15.32 5.46
N GLU A 223 8.61 -15.61 5.70
CA GLU A 223 9.31 -15.08 6.87
C GLU A 223 9.48 -13.55 6.81
N LEU A 224 9.66 -12.97 5.61
CA LEU A 224 9.70 -11.50 5.44
C LEU A 224 8.35 -10.87 5.78
N MET A 225 7.27 -11.52 5.37
CA MET A 225 5.89 -11.10 5.64
C MET A 225 5.63 -10.98 7.14
N VAL A 226 6.01 -11.99 7.91
CA VAL A 226 5.86 -11.97 9.37
C VAL A 226 6.56 -10.74 9.97
N ARG A 227 7.79 -10.43 9.51
CA ARG A 227 8.54 -9.24 9.97
C ARG A 227 7.85 -7.92 9.63
N PHE A 228 7.28 -7.79 8.43
CA PHE A 228 6.66 -6.53 8.00
C PHE A 228 5.33 -6.25 8.71
N TYR A 229 4.52 -7.27 9.00
CA TYR A 229 3.15 -7.04 9.47
C TYR A 229 2.93 -7.30 10.96
N GLN A 230 3.87 -7.93 11.68
CA GLN A 230 3.78 -8.03 13.15
C GLN A 230 4.10 -6.69 13.83
N ASN A 231 5.18 -6.02 13.42
CA ASN A 231 5.60 -4.71 13.94
C ASN A 231 6.13 -3.86 12.79
N PHE A 232 5.23 -3.29 11.99
CA PHE A 232 5.61 -2.51 10.81
C PHE A 232 6.44 -1.28 11.21
N ASP A 233 7.70 -1.23 10.77
CA ASP A 233 8.58 -0.08 10.96
C ASP A 233 9.40 0.17 9.69
N LYS A 234 9.13 1.32 9.05
CA LYS A 234 9.86 1.77 7.86
C LYS A 234 11.35 2.00 8.12
N SER A 235 11.75 2.28 9.37
CA SER A 235 13.15 2.50 9.76
C SER A 235 13.99 1.22 9.65
N VAL A 236 13.35 0.05 9.69
CA VAL A 236 13.97 -1.26 9.47
C VAL A 236 14.10 -1.59 7.98
N ILE A 237 13.28 -0.97 7.12
CA ILE A 237 13.22 -1.27 5.69
C ILE A 237 14.12 -0.31 4.89
N ALA A 238 14.09 0.97 5.22
CA ALA A 238 14.84 2.01 4.52
C ALA A 238 16.37 1.73 4.42
N PRO A 239 17.06 1.19 5.44
CA PRO A 239 18.50 0.97 5.36
C PRO A 239 18.91 -0.12 4.35
N LEU A 240 17.96 -0.95 3.87
CA LEU A 240 18.20 -1.85 2.73
C LEU A 240 18.64 -1.06 1.48
N CYS A 241 18.20 0.20 1.33
CA CYS A 241 18.60 1.08 0.24
C CYS A 241 20.14 1.24 0.16
N THR A 242 20.82 1.33 1.30
CA THR A 242 22.30 1.42 1.34
C THR A 242 22.95 0.14 0.80
N LYS A 243 22.40 -1.02 1.13
CA LYS A 243 22.88 -2.31 0.60
C LYS A 243 22.63 -2.44 -0.90
N LEU A 244 21.49 -1.96 -1.37
CA LEU A 244 21.19 -1.89 -2.80
C LEU A 244 22.13 -0.92 -3.53
N ALA A 245 22.50 0.21 -2.93
CA ALA A 245 23.49 1.13 -3.49
C ALA A 245 24.88 0.46 -3.63
N GLU A 246 25.34 -0.24 -2.59
CA GLU A 246 26.58 -1.02 -2.62
C GLU A 246 26.56 -2.07 -3.75
N ALA A 247 25.42 -2.75 -3.95
CA ALA A 247 25.25 -3.73 -5.02
C ALA A 247 25.25 -3.06 -6.42
N ALA A 248 24.60 -1.91 -6.57
CA ALA A 248 24.60 -1.14 -7.82
C ALA A 248 26.00 -0.66 -8.20
N ALA A 249 26.78 -0.20 -7.21
CA ALA A 249 28.17 0.21 -7.38
C ALA A 249 29.08 -0.96 -7.81
N LYS A 250 28.76 -2.19 -7.39
CA LYS A 250 29.42 -3.43 -7.82
C LYS A 250 28.91 -3.96 -9.19
N GLY A 251 28.01 -3.24 -9.85
CA GLY A 251 27.55 -3.58 -11.20
C GLY A 251 26.26 -4.41 -11.27
N ASN A 252 25.54 -4.61 -10.15
CA ASN A 252 24.25 -5.30 -10.20
C ASN A 252 23.21 -4.44 -10.97
N ARG A 253 22.70 -4.98 -12.08
CA ARG A 253 21.84 -4.24 -13.01
C ARG A 253 20.44 -3.96 -12.48
N LEU A 254 19.86 -4.88 -11.69
CA LEU A 254 18.58 -4.64 -11.04
C LEU A 254 18.69 -3.50 -10.02
N ALA A 255 19.76 -3.49 -9.22
CA ALA A 255 20.03 -2.37 -8.30
C ALA A 255 20.24 -1.04 -9.06
N GLN A 256 21.00 -1.03 -10.15
CA GLN A 256 21.15 0.16 -10.99
C GLN A 256 19.82 0.64 -11.58
N TYR A 257 18.97 -0.29 -12.03
CA TYR A 257 17.60 0.00 -12.49
C TYR A 257 16.79 0.69 -11.39
N LEU A 258 16.81 0.17 -10.16
CA LEU A 258 16.05 0.71 -9.03
C LEU A 258 16.42 2.17 -8.73
N PHE A 259 17.72 2.49 -8.72
CA PHE A 259 18.18 3.87 -8.52
C PHE A 259 17.86 4.77 -9.72
N ARG A 260 17.93 4.25 -10.95
CA ARG A 260 17.48 5.01 -12.13
C ARG A 260 15.99 5.33 -12.05
N GLU A 261 15.14 4.36 -11.70
CA GLU A 261 13.70 4.56 -11.52
C GLU A 261 13.42 5.56 -10.38
N ALA A 262 14.16 5.47 -9.26
CA ALA A 262 14.07 6.45 -8.18
C ALA A 262 14.44 7.87 -8.64
N GLY A 263 15.51 8.01 -9.43
CA GLY A 263 15.89 9.26 -10.06
C GLY A 263 14.78 9.83 -10.93
N GLU A 264 14.15 9.01 -11.78
CA GLU A 264 13.04 9.44 -12.65
C GLU A 264 11.85 9.96 -11.84
N ASN A 265 11.51 9.29 -10.74
CA ASN A 265 10.45 9.74 -9.85
C ASN A 265 10.77 11.12 -9.25
N LEU A 266 11.99 11.31 -8.72
CA LEU A 266 12.43 12.60 -8.17
C LEU A 266 12.44 13.71 -9.25
N GLY A 267 12.86 13.39 -10.47
CA GLY A 267 12.84 14.33 -11.60
C GLY A 267 11.41 14.69 -12.02
N THR A 268 10.49 13.72 -11.97
CA THR A 268 9.06 13.94 -12.25
C THR A 268 8.43 14.87 -11.20
N MET A 269 8.80 14.72 -9.93
CA MET A 269 8.36 15.62 -8.86
C MET A 269 8.83 17.06 -9.12
N ALA A 270 10.11 17.25 -9.48
CA ALA A 270 10.62 18.57 -9.85
C ALA A 270 9.87 19.15 -11.06
N ALA A 271 9.67 18.34 -12.10
CA ALA A 271 8.95 18.73 -13.32
C ALA A 271 7.50 19.18 -13.03
N ALA A 272 6.79 18.50 -12.13
CA ALA A 272 5.42 18.85 -11.75
C ALA A 272 5.29 20.24 -11.08
N LEU A 273 6.38 20.74 -10.49
CA LEU A 273 6.44 22.07 -9.86
C LEU A 273 6.89 23.16 -10.84
N VAL A 274 7.52 22.83 -11.96
CA VAL A 274 8.03 23.81 -12.94
C VAL A 274 6.95 24.82 -13.40
N PRO A 275 5.71 24.42 -13.74
CA PRO A 275 4.67 25.37 -14.16
C PRO A 275 4.23 26.35 -13.05
N LYS A 276 4.61 26.09 -11.80
CA LYS A 276 4.22 26.89 -10.62
C LYS A 276 5.32 27.86 -10.18
N ILE A 277 6.47 27.87 -10.87
CA ILE A 277 7.60 28.76 -10.59
C ILE A 277 7.24 30.19 -10.99
N GLN A 278 7.44 31.13 -10.08
CA GLN A 278 7.28 32.54 -10.39
C GLN A 278 8.43 33.07 -11.28
N PRO A 279 8.15 33.96 -12.26
CA PRO A 279 9.17 34.54 -13.14
C PRO A 279 10.34 35.20 -12.40
N ASP A 280 10.07 35.81 -11.25
CA ASP A 280 11.11 36.48 -10.43
C ASP A 280 12.21 35.53 -9.96
N MET A 281 11.90 34.25 -9.74
CA MET A 281 12.89 33.24 -9.36
C MET A 281 13.80 32.83 -10.53
N LEU A 282 13.41 33.14 -11.76
CA LEU A 282 14.13 32.76 -12.99
C LEU A 282 14.90 33.92 -13.62
N LYS A 283 15.03 35.07 -12.94
CA LYS A 283 15.76 36.26 -13.44
C LYS A 283 17.21 35.95 -13.83
N SER A 284 17.87 35.03 -13.14
CA SER A 284 19.23 34.56 -13.44
C SER A 284 19.30 33.48 -14.52
N ASN A 285 18.16 33.17 -15.17
CA ASN A 285 17.97 32.02 -16.07
C ASN A 285 18.42 30.68 -15.47
N THR A 286 18.43 30.58 -14.14
CA THR A 286 18.88 29.40 -13.40
C THR A 286 17.98 29.15 -12.20
N LEU A 287 17.47 27.93 -12.06
CA LEU A 287 16.75 27.47 -10.88
C LEU A 287 17.69 26.69 -9.96
N ASN A 288 17.72 27.06 -8.69
CA ASN A 288 18.42 26.30 -7.66
C ASN A 288 17.47 25.27 -7.01
N ILE A 289 17.85 24.01 -7.05
CA ILE A 289 17.17 22.90 -6.37
C ILE A 289 18.05 22.40 -5.24
N VAL A 290 17.60 22.55 -4.00
CA VAL A 290 18.28 22.00 -2.81
C VAL A 290 17.94 20.52 -2.68
N CYS A 291 18.94 19.65 -2.69
CA CYS A 291 18.81 18.21 -2.52
C CYS A 291 19.10 17.84 -1.06
N VAL A 292 18.09 17.34 -0.34
CA VAL A 292 18.19 16.99 1.09
C VAL A 292 17.90 15.50 1.28
N GLY A 293 18.68 14.82 2.11
CA GLY A 293 18.45 13.44 2.50
C GLY A 293 19.47 12.43 1.97
N SER A 294 19.57 11.30 2.68
CA SER A 294 20.62 10.29 2.52
C SER A 294 20.71 9.66 1.12
N VAL A 295 19.61 9.54 0.38
CA VAL A 295 19.58 8.88 -0.94
C VAL A 295 20.39 9.65 -1.97
N TRP A 296 20.45 10.99 -1.86
CA TRP A 296 21.22 11.86 -2.76
C TRP A 296 22.73 11.63 -2.72
N SER A 297 23.26 10.96 -1.69
CA SER A 297 24.65 10.47 -1.68
C SER A 297 24.98 9.55 -2.88
N ASN A 298 23.95 8.99 -3.51
CA ASN A 298 24.03 8.13 -4.69
C ASN A 298 23.72 8.87 -6.00
N LEU A 299 23.96 10.18 -6.08
CA LEU A 299 23.69 11.00 -7.27
C LEU A 299 24.16 10.36 -8.59
N PRO A 300 25.35 9.72 -8.70
CA PRO A 300 25.75 9.06 -9.95
C PRO A 300 24.77 8.00 -10.45
N LEU A 301 24.09 7.29 -9.54
CA LEU A 301 23.09 6.26 -9.87
C LEU A 301 21.72 6.89 -10.21
N LEU A 302 21.38 8.04 -9.62
CA LEU A 302 20.09 8.72 -9.79
C LEU A 302 20.05 9.61 -11.05
N LYS A 303 21.20 10.19 -11.42
CA LYS A 303 21.33 11.31 -12.36
C LYS A 303 20.63 11.06 -13.69
N GLU A 304 20.80 9.89 -14.29
CA GLU A 304 20.23 9.61 -15.60
C GLU A 304 18.71 9.54 -15.55
N GLY A 305 18.15 8.83 -14.57
CA GLY A 305 16.71 8.79 -14.35
C GLY A 305 16.15 10.18 -14.06
N PHE A 306 16.84 10.96 -13.21
CA PHE A 306 16.42 12.33 -12.89
C PHE A 306 16.26 13.21 -14.14
N ARG A 307 17.21 13.11 -15.07
CA ARG A 307 17.12 13.83 -16.35
C ARG A 307 15.91 13.40 -17.18
N GLN A 308 15.58 12.10 -17.18
CA GLN A 308 14.39 11.58 -17.87
C GLN A 308 13.10 12.09 -17.22
N GLY A 309 13.06 12.15 -15.88
CA GLY A 309 11.94 12.74 -15.15
C GLY A 309 11.73 14.22 -15.47
N LEU A 310 12.80 15.02 -15.53
CA LEU A 310 12.74 16.45 -15.86
C LEU A 310 12.19 16.71 -17.27
N GLN A 311 12.39 15.80 -18.23
CA GLN A 311 11.89 15.95 -19.60
C GLN A 311 10.36 15.96 -19.70
N LYS A 312 9.65 15.61 -18.61
CA LYS A 312 8.19 15.72 -18.52
C LYS A 312 7.70 17.17 -18.41
N ALA A 313 8.59 18.13 -18.16
CA ALA A 313 8.30 19.55 -18.20
C ALA A 313 9.11 20.25 -19.31
N THR A 314 8.54 21.33 -19.85
CA THR A 314 9.28 22.24 -20.74
C THR A 314 10.16 23.16 -19.88
N ILE A 315 11.47 22.95 -19.92
CA ILE A 315 12.45 23.71 -19.15
C ILE A 315 13.32 24.51 -20.11
N SER A 316 13.30 25.84 -19.99
CA SER A 316 14.08 26.78 -20.80
C SER A 316 15.23 27.45 -20.04
N PHE A 317 15.45 27.06 -18.79
CA PHE A 317 16.45 27.61 -17.87
C PHE A 317 17.42 26.52 -17.41
N ALA A 318 18.58 26.92 -16.88
CA ALA A 318 19.51 25.99 -16.25
C ALA A 318 19.00 25.55 -14.87
N ILE A 319 19.40 24.37 -14.41
CA ILE A 319 19.09 23.90 -13.05
C ILE A 319 20.40 23.57 -12.34
N ASN A 320 20.63 24.21 -11.20
CA ASN A 320 21.69 23.85 -10.27
C ASN A 320 21.14 22.94 -9.18
N PHE A 321 21.84 21.86 -8.91
CA PHE A 321 21.56 20.97 -7.79
C PHE A 321 22.49 21.39 -6.67
N LEU A 322 21.91 21.79 -5.56
CA LEU A 322 22.63 22.26 -4.40
C LEU A 322 22.64 21.17 -3.33
N ARG A 323 23.81 20.87 -2.80
CA ARG A 323 23.97 20.13 -1.55
C ARG A 323 24.26 21.14 -0.46
N LEU A 324 23.49 21.15 0.62
CA LEU A 324 23.81 22.02 1.75
C LEU A 324 25.09 21.55 2.44
N SER A 325 25.98 22.50 2.70
CA SER A 325 27.23 22.32 3.44
C SER A 325 27.08 22.76 4.91
N LYS A 326 25.96 23.43 5.23
CA LYS A 326 25.52 23.80 6.59
C LYS A 326 24.12 23.29 6.88
N SER A 327 23.79 23.13 8.17
CA SER A 327 22.45 22.69 8.62
C SER A 327 21.33 23.60 8.13
N SER A 328 20.14 23.04 7.91
CA SER A 328 18.93 23.82 7.59
C SER A 328 18.46 24.72 8.75
N ALA A 329 19.03 24.54 9.95
CA ALA A 329 18.89 25.41 11.11
C ALA A 329 19.33 26.86 10.81
N PHE A 330 20.27 27.08 9.89
CA PHE A 330 20.64 28.43 9.41
C PHE A 330 19.46 29.14 8.75
N GLY A 331 18.78 28.48 7.82
CA GLY A 331 17.57 29.00 7.20
C GLY A 331 16.45 29.22 8.21
N ALA A 332 16.30 28.34 9.20
CA ALA A 332 15.35 28.54 10.30
C ALA A 332 15.65 29.83 11.08
N CYS A 333 16.92 30.06 11.44
CA CYS A 333 17.38 31.27 12.10
C CYS A 333 17.10 32.53 11.27
N TYR A 334 17.38 32.49 9.96
CA TYR A 334 17.08 33.60 9.04
C TYR A 334 15.58 33.90 8.97
N LEU A 335 14.74 32.87 8.89
CA LEU A 335 13.28 33.01 8.91
C LEU A 335 12.78 33.63 10.23
N ALA A 336 13.42 33.29 11.34
CA ALA A 336 13.11 33.85 12.66
C ALA A 336 13.42 35.36 12.74
N ALA A 337 14.59 35.77 12.23
CA ALA A 337 14.96 37.17 12.14
C ALA A 337 14.02 37.96 11.20
N ASP A 338 13.68 37.41 10.04
CA ASP A 338 12.75 38.03 9.08
C ASP A 338 11.36 38.27 9.67
N ALA A 339 10.84 37.33 10.46
CA ALA A 339 9.52 37.45 11.07
C ALA A 339 9.43 38.64 12.04
N ILE A 340 10.54 39.05 12.65
CA ILE A 340 10.61 40.24 13.50
C ILE A 340 11.17 41.47 12.75
N LYS A 341 11.32 41.37 11.42
CA LYS A 341 11.88 42.41 10.55
C LYS A 341 13.30 42.85 10.95
N PHE A 342 14.09 41.93 11.49
CA PHE A 342 15.50 42.16 11.78
C PHE A 342 16.34 41.71 10.58
N ASP A 343 17.11 42.62 10.00
CA ASP A 343 18.03 42.32 8.89
C ASP A 343 19.29 41.63 9.42
N LEU A 344 19.20 40.33 9.65
CA LEU A 344 20.32 39.51 10.08
C LEU A 344 21.27 39.29 8.89
N PRO A 345 22.55 39.73 8.95
CA PRO A 345 23.49 39.53 7.86
C PRO A 345 23.63 38.06 7.48
N ARG A 346 23.59 37.77 6.17
CA ARG A 346 23.62 36.41 5.63
C ARG A 346 24.83 36.21 4.74
N ASN A 347 25.54 35.11 4.93
CA ASN A 347 26.55 34.65 4.00
C ASN A 347 26.13 33.33 3.37
N TYR A 348 25.72 33.38 2.10
CA TYR A 348 25.31 32.21 1.32
C TYR A 348 26.46 31.48 0.63
N SER A 349 27.65 32.09 0.52
CA SER A 349 28.75 31.56 -0.33
C SER A 349 29.22 30.18 0.11
N ASP A 350 29.16 29.91 1.41
CA ASP A 350 29.69 28.68 2.02
C ASP A 350 28.57 27.78 2.56
N ASN A 351 27.32 28.07 2.20
CA ASN A 351 26.17 27.32 2.70
C ASN A 351 25.86 26.08 1.87
N TYR A 352 26.36 25.99 0.64
CA TYR A 352 26.08 24.90 -0.27
C TYR A 352 27.16 24.69 -1.33
N ASP A 353 27.19 23.49 -1.88
CA ASP A 353 27.99 23.09 -3.03
C ASP A 353 27.09 22.83 -4.25
N ILE A 354 27.47 23.33 -5.43
CA ILE A 354 26.85 22.95 -6.71
C ILE A 354 27.53 21.67 -7.20
N TRP A 355 26.93 20.51 -6.92
CA TRP A 355 27.47 19.21 -7.34
C TRP A 355 26.96 18.69 -8.69
N TYR A 356 25.93 19.32 -9.27
CA TYR A 356 25.46 19.02 -10.62
C TYR A 356 24.72 20.20 -11.27
N GLN A 357 24.87 20.35 -12.58
CA GLN A 357 24.15 21.32 -13.40
C GLN A 357 23.46 20.61 -14.56
N TYR A 358 22.19 20.94 -14.78
CA TYR A 358 21.40 20.51 -15.92
C TYR A 358 21.14 21.70 -16.85
N GLN A 359 21.39 21.49 -18.14
CA GLN A 359 21.02 22.40 -19.21
C GLN A 359 20.09 21.69 -20.18
N SER A 360 18.96 22.31 -20.49
CA SER A 360 18.01 21.83 -21.49
C SER A 360 18.64 21.90 -22.88
N LYS A 361 18.61 20.79 -23.64
CA LYS A 361 18.94 20.81 -25.07
C LYS A 361 17.69 21.27 -25.82
N CYS A 362 17.80 22.35 -26.59
CA CYS A 362 16.70 22.90 -27.40
C CYS A 362 15.88 21.82 -28.14
N ALA A 363 14.55 22.01 -28.13
CA ALA A 363 13.55 21.16 -28.76
C ALA A 363 13.81 20.98 -30.26
N CYS A 364 14.07 19.75 -30.69
CA CYS A 364 13.91 19.31 -32.07
C CYS A 364 13.33 17.88 -32.07
N ASN A 365 12.22 17.74 -32.81
CA ASN A 365 11.57 16.52 -33.27
C ASN A 365 10.52 15.84 -32.36
N VAL A 366 9.30 16.39 -32.40
CA VAL A 366 8.05 15.62 -32.22
C VAL A 366 7.11 15.93 -33.39
N TYR A 367 7.02 14.99 -34.33
CA TYR A 367 5.96 14.77 -35.34
C TYR A 367 6.32 13.40 -35.96
N THR A 368 5.52 12.35 -36.01
CA THR A 368 4.06 12.19 -36.08
C THR A 368 3.72 10.74 -35.71
N LYS A 369 2.75 10.52 -34.82
CA LYS A 369 1.92 9.30 -34.80
C LYS A 369 0.47 9.74 -34.74
N GLN A 370 -0.17 9.83 -35.89
CA GLN A 370 -1.62 9.77 -36.06
C GLN A 370 -1.91 9.62 -37.56
N GLN A 371 -2.77 8.65 -37.89
CA GLN A 371 -3.18 8.10 -39.20
C GLN A 371 -2.74 6.62 -39.22
N GLN A 372 -3.60 5.62 -39.06
CA GLN A 372 -4.92 5.45 -39.67
C GLN A 372 -5.79 4.49 -38.83
N GLU A 373 -6.96 4.96 -38.42
CA GLU A 373 -8.16 4.11 -38.32
C GLU A 373 -9.27 4.82 -39.11
N GLN A 374 -9.87 4.08 -40.05
CA GLN A 374 -11.28 4.09 -40.47
C GLN A 374 -11.43 3.89 -41.99
N GLN A 375 -12.07 2.76 -42.36
CA GLN A 375 -13.26 2.65 -43.23
C GLN A 375 -13.45 1.15 -43.56
N GLN A 376 -14.36 0.45 -42.88
CA GLN A 376 -15.78 0.22 -43.21
C GLN A 376 -16.06 -0.72 -44.41
N ASN A 377 -16.59 -1.91 -44.06
CA ASN A 377 -17.79 -2.62 -44.57
C ASN A 377 -18.10 -2.70 -46.08
N HIS A 378 -18.35 -3.93 -46.59
CA HIS A 378 -19.74 -4.42 -46.81
C HIS A 378 -19.89 -5.90 -47.25
N LYS A 379 -20.94 -6.53 -46.69
CA LYS A 379 -21.94 -7.50 -47.24
C LYS A 379 -21.48 -8.83 -47.89
N ARG A 380 -21.82 -10.02 -47.36
CA ARG A 380 -23.12 -10.76 -47.18
C ARG A 380 -23.46 -11.73 -48.34
N ASN A 381 -23.69 -13.00 -47.96
CA ASN A 381 -24.85 -13.89 -48.29
C ASN A 381 -24.51 -15.31 -48.83
N LEU A 382 -24.92 -16.36 -48.09
CA LEU A 382 -25.92 -17.44 -48.38
C LEU A 382 -25.17 -18.81 -48.34
N LYS A 383 -25.64 -19.95 -47.78
CA LYS A 383 -26.98 -20.55 -47.67
C LYS A 383 -27.00 -21.69 -46.62
N TYR A 384 -28.22 -22.01 -46.19
CA TYR A 384 -28.68 -23.07 -45.27
C TYR A 384 -28.43 -24.51 -45.73
N ASN A 385 -28.43 -25.47 -44.79
CA ASN A 385 -29.25 -26.69 -44.87
C ASN A 385 -29.47 -27.35 -43.48
N HIS A 386 -30.71 -27.80 -43.26
CA HIS A 386 -31.24 -28.52 -42.10
C HIS A 386 -30.84 -30.00 -42.06
N CYS A 387 -30.83 -30.62 -40.87
CA CYS A 387 -31.71 -31.77 -40.56
C CYS A 387 -31.71 -32.14 -39.06
N PHE A 388 -32.91 -32.48 -38.57
CA PHE A 388 -33.29 -33.02 -37.26
C PHE A 388 -32.89 -34.50 -37.09
N VAL A 389 -32.83 -35.01 -35.84
CA VAL A 389 -33.64 -36.15 -35.30
C VAL A 389 -33.40 -36.32 -33.77
N LEU A 390 -34.49 -36.66 -33.07
CA LEU A 390 -34.72 -36.87 -31.64
C LEU A 390 -34.41 -38.31 -31.13
N ALA A 391 -34.14 -38.46 -29.82
CA ALA A 391 -34.71 -39.45 -28.86
C ALA A 391 -33.81 -39.50 -27.58
N ARG A 392 -34.21 -39.06 -26.36
CA ARG A 392 -35.15 -39.56 -25.32
C ARG A 392 -34.74 -40.81 -24.50
N CYS A 393 -34.65 -40.59 -23.17
CA CYS A 393 -34.98 -41.44 -21.99
C CYS A 393 -34.21 -42.77 -21.78
N SER A 394 -34.02 -43.32 -20.57
CA SER A 394 -34.44 -42.99 -19.19
C SER A 394 -33.67 -43.87 -18.19
N THR A 395 -33.66 -43.41 -16.94
CA THR A 395 -33.53 -44.06 -15.61
C THR A 395 -33.36 -45.58 -15.47
N ASP A 396 -32.60 -45.99 -14.45
CA ASP A 396 -33.13 -46.86 -13.38
C ASP A 396 -32.31 -46.76 -12.08
N THR A 397 -33.05 -46.82 -10.96
CA THR A 397 -32.64 -46.78 -9.56
C THR A 397 -32.58 -48.20 -8.97
N GLU A 398 -31.64 -48.47 -8.07
CA GLU A 398 -31.75 -49.60 -7.12
C GLU A 398 -31.47 -49.16 -5.68
N THR A 399 -32.36 -49.60 -4.80
CA THR A 399 -32.40 -49.35 -3.35
C THR A 399 -31.54 -50.40 -2.61
N LYS A 400 -30.82 -49.99 -1.56
CA LYS A 400 -30.19 -50.92 -0.60
C LYS A 400 -30.78 -50.74 0.80
N VAL A 401 -31.05 -51.87 1.44
CA VAL A 401 -31.61 -52.03 2.78
C VAL A 401 -30.55 -51.75 3.84
N SER A 402 -30.94 -51.01 4.89
CA SER A 402 -30.10 -50.57 6.00
C SER A 402 -29.85 -51.68 7.04
N LEU A 403 -28.59 -51.92 7.37
CA LEU A 403 -28.18 -52.46 8.67
C LEU A 403 -27.89 -51.25 9.57
N LYS A 404 -28.49 -51.21 10.78
CA LYS A 404 -28.20 -50.17 11.79
C LYS A 404 -26.73 -50.27 12.22
N ARG A 405 -25.87 -49.54 11.52
CA ARG A 405 -24.52 -49.17 11.94
C ARG A 405 -24.64 -47.93 12.82
N LYS A 406 -23.68 -47.77 13.74
CA LYS A 406 -23.45 -46.51 14.44
C LYS A 406 -23.20 -45.44 13.36
N MET A 407 -24.06 -44.44 13.28
CA MET A 407 -24.03 -43.44 12.19
C MET A 407 -22.80 -42.55 12.37
N PRO A 408 -21.90 -42.45 11.38
CA PRO A 408 -20.72 -41.59 11.45
C PRO A 408 -21.10 -40.12 11.30
N PHE A 409 -20.42 -39.24 12.02
CA PHE A 409 -20.61 -37.79 11.94
C PHE A 409 -19.35 -37.10 11.45
N PHE A 410 -19.47 -36.28 10.41
CA PHE A 410 -18.35 -35.57 9.80
C PHE A 410 -18.56 -34.09 9.97
N ALA A 411 -17.53 -33.36 10.42
CA ALA A 411 -17.63 -31.92 10.59
C ALA A 411 -16.58 -31.19 9.77
N GLY A 412 -16.89 -29.94 9.47
CA GLY A 412 -15.98 -29.00 8.84
C GLY A 412 -16.09 -27.64 9.48
N ILE A 413 -14.96 -26.93 9.62
CA ILE A 413 -14.92 -25.54 10.04
C ILE A 413 -14.14 -24.73 9.01
N GLU A 414 -14.75 -23.67 8.51
CA GLU A 414 -14.00 -22.56 7.91
C GLU A 414 -13.84 -21.43 8.93
N GLY A 415 -12.70 -20.75 8.94
CA GLY A 415 -12.52 -19.66 9.89
C GLY A 415 -11.46 -18.65 9.51
N GLY A 416 -11.78 -17.37 9.69
CA GLY A 416 -10.93 -16.25 9.31
C GLY A 416 -10.71 -15.24 10.42
N ALA A 417 -10.39 -13.99 10.04
CA ALA A 417 -10.16 -12.91 10.98
C ALA A 417 -11.43 -12.44 11.71
N SER A 418 -12.60 -12.52 11.08
CA SER A 418 -13.83 -11.90 11.61
C SER A 418 -14.89 -12.92 12.04
N HIS A 419 -15.13 -13.93 11.22
CA HIS A 419 -16.17 -14.94 11.44
C HIS A 419 -15.65 -16.34 11.07
N SER A 420 -16.34 -17.35 11.57
CA SER A 420 -16.10 -18.76 11.29
C SER A 420 -17.44 -19.48 11.16
N THR A 421 -17.47 -20.58 10.41
CA THR A 421 -18.67 -21.42 10.22
C THR A 421 -18.30 -22.86 10.51
N CYS A 422 -19.06 -23.53 11.38
CA CYS A 422 -18.98 -24.97 11.60
C CYS A 422 -20.21 -25.64 10.99
N ILE A 423 -19.98 -26.78 10.33
CA ILE A 423 -21.03 -27.66 9.87
C ILE A 423 -20.83 -29.07 10.43
N ILE A 424 -21.93 -29.80 10.60
CA ILE A 424 -21.91 -31.26 10.79
C ILE A 424 -22.78 -31.90 9.71
N CYS A 425 -22.26 -32.97 9.11
CA CYS A 425 -22.94 -33.81 8.15
C CYS A 425 -23.07 -35.25 8.68
N ASP A 426 -24.16 -35.91 8.28
CA ASP A 426 -24.36 -37.35 8.50
C ASP A 426 -23.72 -38.20 7.38
N GLU A 427 -23.95 -39.52 7.40
CA GLU A 427 -23.42 -40.45 6.39
C GLU A 427 -23.97 -40.28 4.98
N THR A 428 -25.09 -39.59 4.84
CA THR A 428 -25.71 -39.31 3.54
C THR A 428 -25.10 -38.09 2.87
N GLY A 429 -24.33 -37.29 3.62
CA GLY A 429 -23.78 -36.02 3.17
C GLY A 429 -24.70 -34.83 3.45
N ASP A 430 -25.85 -35.06 4.07
CA ASP A 430 -26.79 -34.02 4.46
C ASP A 430 -26.25 -33.26 5.68
N CYS A 431 -26.36 -31.94 5.61
CA CYS A 431 -25.93 -31.06 6.69
C CYS A 431 -27.01 -31.01 7.76
N ILE A 432 -26.70 -31.52 8.94
CA ILE A 432 -27.62 -31.64 10.07
C ILE A 432 -27.50 -30.49 11.07
N SER A 433 -26.37 -29.78 11.08
CA SER A 433 -26.24 -28.52 11.80
C SER A 433 -25.26 -27.55 11.13
N ILE A 434 -25.56 -26.26 11.25
CA ILE A 434 -24.71 -25.14 10.82
C ILE A 434 -24.66 -24.16 11.99
N LEU A 435 -23.46 -23.72 12.35
CA LEU A 435 -23.23 -22.76 13.43
C LEU A 435 -22.23 -21.69 12.99
N GLU A 436 -22.60 -20.43 13.17
CA GLU A 436 -21.68 -19.30 13.03
C GLU A 436 -20.95 -19.02 14.35
N GLY A 437 -19.68 -18.61 14.25
CA GLY A 437 -18.82 -18.29 15.38
C GLY A 437 -17.90 -17.11 15.10
N LEU A 438 -17.17 -16.71 16.15
CA LEU A 438 -16.18 -15.65 16.08
C LEU A 438 -14.95 -16.09 15.27
N GLY A 439 -14.20 -15.13 14.72
CA GLY A 439 -12.98 -15.41 13.96
C GLY A 439 -11.95 -16.26 14.74
N THR A 440 -11.22 -17.11 14.01
CA THR A 440 -10.27 -18.10 14.54
C THR A 440 -8.87 -17.94 13.95
N ASN A 441 -8.50 -16.74 13.50
CA ASN A 441 -7.14 -16.47 13.01
C ASN A 441 -6.15 -16.36 14.18
N HIS A 442 -5.34 -17.41 14.37
CA HIS A 442 -4.41 -17.52 15.49
C HIS A 442 -3.33 -16.42 15.53
N TRP A 443 -3.00 -15.78 14.41
CA TRP A 443 -2.06 -14.65 14.39
C TRP A 443 -2.63 -13.41 15.08
N GLN A 444 -3.96 -13.29 15.17
CA GLN A 444 -4.62 -12.15 15.78
C GLN A 444 -4.98 -12.40 17.25
N ILE A 445 -5.37 -13.62 17.59
CA ILE A 445 -5.94 -13.93 18.91
C ILE A 445 -5.11 -14.92 19.75
N GLY A 446 -4.02 -15.46 19.18
CA GLY A 446 -3.23 -16.51 19.81
C GLY A 446 -3.80 -17.91 19.58
N MET A 447 -2.94 -18.93 19.71
CA MET A 447 -3.33 -20.32 19.46
C MET A 447 -4.30 -20.84 20.53
N ASP A 448 -4.10 -20.51 21.80
CA ASP A 448 -4.95 -20.99 22.89
C ASP A 448 -6.42 -20.56 22.74
N LEU A 449 -6.65 -19.27 22.45
CA LEU A 449 -8.01 -18.77 22.22
C LEU A 449 -8.63 -19.35 20.94
N THR A 450 -7.80 -19.63 19.92
CA THR A 450 -8.25 -20.30 18.70
C THR A 450 -8.76 -21.70 19.00
N VAL A 451 -8.00 -22.50 19.75
CA VAL A 451 -8.37 -23.86 20.19
C VAL A 451 -9.66 -23.84 20.99
N ALA A 452 -9.79 -22.94 21.96
CA ALA A 452 -11.00 -22.80 22.78
C ALA A 452 -12.24 -22.48 21.93
N ARG A 453 -12.13 -21.53 20.99
CA ARG A 453 -13.25 -21.16 20.09
C ARG A 453 -13.67 -22.31 19.19
N LEU A 454 -12.72 -23.07 18.64
CA LEU A 454 -13.02 -24.21 17.77
C LEU A 454 -13.76 -25.30 18.54
N ALA A 455 -13.31 -25.63 19.75
CA ALA A 455 -13.96 -26.61 20.60
C ALA A 455 -15.39 -26.19 20.98
N GLU A 456 -15.58 -24.93 21.40
CA GLU A 456 -16.90 -24.37 21.70
C GLU A 456 -17.85 -24.48 20.49
N MET A 457 -17.35 -24.14 19.28
CA MET A 457 -18.15 -24.22 18.07
C MET A 457 -18.59 -25.65 17.75
N VAL A 458 -17.69 -26.64 17.89
CA VAL A 458 -18.03 -28.04 17.64
C VAL A 458 -19.05 -28.55 18.65
N GLU A 459 -18.87 -28.27 19.94
CA GLU A 459 -19.81 -28.74 20.97
C GLU A 459 -21.20 -28.13 20.78
N ARG A 460 -21.28 -26.82 20.50
CA ARG A 460 -22.56 -26.17 20.17
C ARG A 460 -23.17 -26.69 18.87
N ALA A 461 -22.36 -27.05 17.87
CA ALA A 461 -22.85 -27.66 16.65
C ALA A 461 -23.38 -29.09 16.87
N LYS A 462 -22.77 -29.87 17.78
CA LYS A 462 -23.27 -31.17 18.23
C LYS A 462 -24.61 -31.03 18.96
N GLU A 463 -24.71 -30.06 19.87
CA GLU A 463 -25.98 -29.73 20.56
C GLU A 463 -27.11 -29.45 19.57
N LEU A 464 -26.86 -28.62 18.54
CA LEU A 464 -27.84 -28.32 17.49
C LEU A 464 -28.22 -29.53 16.63
N ALA A 465 -27.33 -30.52 16.54
CA ALA A 465 -27.54 -31.76 15.78
C ALA A 465 -28.11 -32.91 16.64
N ASP A 466 -28.48 -32.64 17.91
CA ASP A 466 -28.89 -33.66 18.89
C ASP A 466 -27.84 -34.79 19.07
N ILE A 467 -26.54 -34.45 18.94
CA ILE A 467 -25.42 -35.36 19.18
C ILE A 467 -24.94 -35.18 20.62
N SER A 468 -24.80 -36.29 21.35
CA SER A 468 -24.25 -36.26 22.72
C SER A 468 -22.81 -35.73 22.73
N GLU A 469 -22.48 -34.87 23.70
CA GLU A 469 -21.15 -34.30 23.94
C GLU A 469 -20.04 -35.38 23.96
N ASP A 470 -20.32 -36.52 24.59
CA ASP A 470 -19.42 -37.68 24.70
C ASP A 470 -19.22 -38.46 23.39
N THR A 471 -19.98 -38.13 22.33
CA THR A 471 -19.85 -38.78 21.02
C THR A 471 -18.83 -38.01 20.17
N PRO A 472 -17.62 -38.57 19.96
CA PRO A 472 -16.63 -37.92 19.11
C PRO A 472 -17.08 -38.00 17.65
N LEU A 473 -16.91 -36.89 16.94
CA LEU A 473 -17.02 -36.85 15.49
C LEU A 473 -16.03 -37.83 14.86
N ASP A 474 -16.39 -38.46 13.75
CA ASP A 474 -15.49 -39.36 13.03
C ASP A 474 -14.33 -38.60 12.38
N VAL A 475 -14.61 -37.41 11.86
CA VAL A 475 -13.60 -36.49 11.35
C VAL A 475 -13.98 -35.03 11.61
N LEU A 476 -12.99 -34.20 11.91
CA LEU A 476 -13.12 -32.75 11.95
C LEU A 476 -12.13 -32.12 10.97
N GLY A 477 -12.65 -31.57 9.88
CA GLY A 477 -11.88 -30.75 8.95
C GLY A 477 -11.81 -29.31 9.40
N LEU A 478 -10.62 -28.72 9.37
CA LEU A 478 -10.36 -27.34 9.74
C LEU A 478 -9.68 -26.64 8.57
N SER A 479 -10.31 -25.61 8.02
CA SER A 479 -9.78 -24.77 6.95
C SER A 479 -9.73 -23.33 7.45
N LEU A 480 -8.60 -22.95 8.04
CA LEU A 480 -8.47 -21.73 8.84
C LEU A 480 -7.40 -20.80 8.27
N SER A 481 -7.73 -19.51 8.24
CA SER A 481 -6.79 -18.45 7.84
C SER A 481 -5.61 -18.39 8.80
N GLY A 482 -4.40 -18.33 8.22
CA GLY A 482 -3.15 -18.33 8.97
C GLY A 482 -2.47 -19.70 9.11
N LEU A 483 -3.16 -20.82 8.81
CA LEU A 483 -2.60 -22.18 8.89
C LEU A 483 -1.88 -22.65 7.60
N GLY A 484 -1.09 -21.78 6.96
CA GLY A 484 -0.29 -22.16 5.78
C GLY A 484 0.93 -23.03 6.09
N GLN A 485 1.36 -23.10 7.36
CA GLN A 485 2.55 -23.85 7.79
C GLN A 485 2.19 -25.16 8.46
N LYS A 486 2.84 -26.26 8.04
CA LYS A 486 2.62 -27.60 8.61
C LYS A 486 2.86 -27.67 10.12
N ASP A 487 3.88 -26.98 10.63
CA ASP A 487 4.16 -26.96 12.07
C ASP A 487 3.00 -26.34 12.86
N LYS A 488 2.34 -25.30 12.32
CA LYS A 488 1.17 -24.67 12.94
C LYS A 488 -0.09 -25.52 12.84
N GLN A 489 -0.27 -26.25 11.74
CA GLN A 489 -1.34 -27.24 11.59
C GLN A 489 -1.20 -28.35 12.65
N GLN A 490 0.02 -28.87 12.84
CA GLN A 490 0.32 -29.91 13.82
C GLN A 490 0.20 -29.40 15.26
N GLU A 491 0.66 -28.18 15.55
CA GLU A 491 0.51 -27.52 16.86
C GLU A 491 -0.97 -27.42 17.24
N LEU A 492 -1.82 -26.93 16.32
CA LEU A 492 -3.25 -26.82 16.54
C LEU A 492 -3.91 -28.19 16.79
N GLU A 493 -3.60 -29.19 15.97
CA GLU A 493 -4.13 -30.54 16.13
C GLU A 493 -3.76 -31.13 17.51
N ASN A 494 -2.50 -31.00 17.91
CA ASN A 494 -2.01 -31.51 19.19
C ASN A 494 -2.71 -30.83 20.38
N LEU A 495 -2.95 -29.52 20.30
CA LEU A 495 -3.66 -28.78 21.34
C LEU A 495 -5.14 -29.17 21.42
N LEU A 496 -5.82 -29.36 20.28
CA LEU A 496 -7.19 -29.86 20.26
C LEU A 496 -7.29 -31.27 20.85
N ARG A 497 -6.40 -32.19 20.45
CA ARG A 497 -6.39 -33.57 20.96
C ARG A 497 -6.13 -33.65 22.46
N SER A 498 -5.21 -32.83 22.97
CA SER A 498 -4.84 -32.83 24.39
C SER A 498 -5.87 -32.12 25.28
N SER A 499 -6.47 -31.03 24.79
CA SER A 499 -7.42 -30.22 25.55
C SER A 499 -8.86 -30.74 25.47
N PHE A 500 -9.24 -31.37 24.35
CA PHE A 500 -10.60 -31.83 24.05
C PHE A 500 -10.58 -33.25 23.43
N PRO A 501 -10.24 -34.30 24.21
CA PRO A 501 -10.01 -35.64 23.69
C PRO A 501 -11.25 -36.33 23.10
N THR A 502 -12.46 -35.87 23.44
CA THR A 502 -13.75 -36.39 22.96
C THR A 502 -14.34 -35.60 21.78
N LEU A 503 -13.63 -34.56 21.29
CA LEU A 503 -14.16 -33.67 20.25
C LEU A 503 -14.30 -34.38 18.89
N ALA A 504 -13.23 -35.03 18.43
CA ALA A 504 -13.19 -35.81 17.20
C ALA A 504 -12.11 -36.92 17.24
N LYS A 505 -12.33 -38.00 16.49
CA LYS A 505 -11.37 -39.12 16.33
C LYS A 505 -10.17 -38.72 15.47
N SER A 506 -10.46 -38.01 14.37
CA SER A 506 -9.47 -37.57 13.39
C SER A 506 -9.63 -36.08 13.09
N TYR A 507 -8.50 -35.40 12.84
CA TYR A 507 -8.44 -33.98 12.52
C TYR A 507 -7.66 -33.80 11.22
N VAL A 508 -8.09 -32.84 10.40
CA VAL A 508 -7.33 -32.41 9.24
C VAL A 508 -7.29 -30.90 9.23
N CYS A 509 -6.11 -30.35 9.56
CA CYS A 509 -5.87 -28.91 9.65
C CYS A 509 -5.28 -28.39 8.34
N SER A 510 -5.87 -27.34 7.79
CA SER A 510 -5.50 -26.76 6.51
C SER A 510 -5.71 -25.24 6.50
N GLU A 511 -5.16 -24.56 5.50
CA GLU A 511 -5.46 -23.14 5.27
C GLU A 511 -6.88 -22.94 4.70
N ASP A 512 -7.42 -21.73 4.81
CA ASP A 512 -8.78 -21.33 4.41
C ASP A 512 -9.07 -21.53 2.90
N THR A 513 -8.04 -21.43 2.07
CA THR A 513 -8.13 -21.64 0.63
C THR A 513 -8.50 -23.09 0.25
N ILE A 514 -8.09 -24.08 1.06
CA ILE A 514 -8.38 -25.50 0.81
C ILE A 514 -9.88 -25.75 0.83
N GLY A 515 -10.57 -25.31 1.89
CA GLY A 515 -12.01 -25.48 2.03
C GLY A 515 -12.77 -24.83 0.88
N SER A 516 -12.30 -23.68 0.39
CA SER A 516 -12.93 -22.99 -0.75
C SER A 516 -12.87 -23.83 -2.02
N ILE A 517 -11.69 -24.40 -2.33
CA ILE A 517 -11.49 -25.23 -3.53
C ILE A 517 -12.29 -26.52 -3.43
N TYR A 518 -12.18 -27.25 -2.31
CA TYR A 518 -12.86 -28.53 -2.11
C TYR A 518 -14.37 -28.41 -1.98
N THR A 519 -14.92 -27.21 -1.76
CA THR A 519 -16.38 -27.00 -1.84
C THR A 519 -16.85 -27.01 -3.30
N ALA A 520 -16.05 -26.48 -4.23
CA ALA A 520 -16.39 -26.35 -5.64
C ALA A 520 -15.95 -27.54 -6.51
N SER A 521 -14.89 -28.25 -6.11
CA SER A 521 -14.26 -29.27 -6.96
C SER A 521 -13.67 -30.43 -6.14
N PRO A 522 -13.86 -31.69 -6.57
CA PRO A 522 -13.26 -32.85 -5.90
C PRO A 522 -11.76 -33.00 -6.16
N ASN A 523 -11.28 -32.55 -7.32
CA ASN A 523 -9.93 -32.87 -7.81
C ASN A 523 -9.10 -31.60 -7.97
N GLY A 524 -9.05 -30.79 -6.90
CA GLY A 524 -8.33 -29.52 -6.93
C GLY A 524 -9.01 -28.45 -7.80
N GLY A 525 -8.32 -27.32 -7.93
CA GLY A 525 -8.86 -26.10 -8.52
C GLY A 525 -8.05 -24.90 -8.06
N MET A 526 -8.50 -23.71 -8.44
CA MET A 526 -7.89 -22.46 -7.99
C MET A 526 -8.91 -21.68 -7.17
N VAL A 527 -8.48 -21.06 -6.08
CA VAL A 527 -9.24 -20.00 -5.42
C VAL A 527 -8.58 -18.67 -5.70
N LEU A 528 -9.39 -17.65 -5.96
CA LEU A 528 -8.97 -16.28 -6.16
C LEU A 528 -9.72 -15.38 -5.18
N ILE A 529 -9.00 -14.97 -4.15
CA ILE A 529 -9.51 -14.14 -3.06
C ILE A 529 -9.37 -12.67 -3.44
N SER A 530 -10.47 -11.92 -3.34
CA SER A 530 -10.47 -10.46 -3.36
C SER A 530 -11.47 -9.89 -2.34
N GLY A 531 -10.94 -9.46 -1.20
CA GLY A 531 -11.65 -8.80 -0.11
C GLY A 531 -10.84 -7.64 0.42
N THR A 532 -10.61 -7.54 1.73
CA THR A 532 -9.69 -6.53 2.31
C THR A 532 -8.26 -6.66 1.79
N GLY A 533 -7.81 -7.88 1.46
CA GLY A 533 -6.58 -8.21 0.72
C GLY A 533 -6.90 -9.12 -0.48
N SER A 534 -5.89 -9.60 -1.18
CA SER A 534 -6.06 -10.53 -2.31
C SER A 534 -5.00 -11.62 -2.33
N ASN A 535 -5.39 -12.81 -2.80
CA ASN A 535 -4.51 -13.98 -2.92
C ASN A 535 -5.04 -14.93 -4.01
N ALA A 536 -4.17 -15.69 -4.66
CA ALA A 536 -4.53 -16.81 -5.50
C ALA A 536 -3.82 -18.07 -5.02
N HIS A 537 -4.56 -19.16 -4.89
CA HIS A 537 -4.00 -20.47 -4.54
C HIS A 537 -4.53 -21.53 -5.50
N LEU A 538 -3.61 -22.30 -6.08
CA LEU A 538 -3.88 -23.45 -6.94
C LEU A 538 -3.53 -24.74 -6.21
N ILE A 539 -4.43 -25.72 -6.28
CA ILE A 539 -4.19 -27.10 -5.87
C ILE A 539 -4.47 -27.99 -7.08
N ASN A 540 -3.52 -28.84 -7.43
CA ASN A 540 -3.69 -29.86 -8.46
C ASN A 540 -4.19 -31.19 -7.86
N PRO A 541 -4.72 -32.10 -8.68
CA PRO A 541 -5.18 -33.41 -8.22
C PRO A 541 -4.11 -34.26 -7.53
N ASP A 542 -2.85 -34.13 -7.93
CA ASP A 542 -1.71 -34.81 -7.29
C ASP A 542 -1.30 -34.21 -5.93
N GLY A 543 -2.01 -33.17 -5.48
CA GLY A 543 -1.73 -32.44 -4.24
C GLY A 543 -0.64 -31.38 -4.36
N SER A 544 -0.05 -31.16 -5.54
CA SER A 544 0.87 -30.03 -5.74
C SER A 544 0.11 -28.71 -5.60
N SER A 545 0.75 -27.74 -4.93
CA SER A 545 0.16 -26.48 -4.52
C SER A 545 1.04 -25.30 -4.92
N TYR A 546 0.41 -24.22 -5.39
CA TYR A 546 1.08 -23.01 -5.86
C TYR A 546 0.30 -21.75 -5.48
N ASN A 547 1.00 -20.79 -4.88
CA ASN A 547 0.43 -19.50 -4.47
C ASN A 547 0.93 -18.35 -5.35
N CYS A 548 0.10 -17.33 -5.54
CA CYS A 548 0.44 -16.08 -6.17
C CYS A 548 -0.27 -14.92 -5.45
N GLY A 549 0.48 -13.90 -5.05
CA GLY A 549 -0.02 -12.83 -4.20
C GLY A 549 -0.13 -13.22 -2.72
N GLY A 550 -1.03 -12.57 -1.97
CA GLY A 550 -1.13 -12.75 -0.51
C GLY A 550 -0.03 -12.07 0.30
N TRP A 551 0.79 -11.21 -0.33
CA TRP A 551 1.93 -10.53 0.29
C TRP A 551 1.56 -9.24 1.06
N GLY A 552 0.27 -9.05 1.34
CA GLY A 552 -0.24 -7.96 2.17
C GLY A 552 -0.07 -6.57 1.54
N HIS A 553 -0.68 -5.57 2.16
CA HIS A 553 -0.85 -4.23 1.59
C HIS A 553 0.41 -3.38 1.37
N PHE A 554 1.54 -3.74 1.98
CA PHE A 554 2.81 -3.03 1.77
C PHE A 554 3.53 -3.51 0.50
N ILE A 555 3.48 -4.82 0.19
CA ILE A 555 4.19 -5.43 -0.95
C ILE A 555 3.25 -5.88 -2.07
N GLY A 556 2.01 -6.27 -1.79
CA GLY A 556 1.05 -6.76 -2.77
C GLY A 556 -0.40 -6.36 -2.44
N ASP A 557 -1.30 -7.34 -2.43
CA ASP A 557 -2.77 -7.16 -2.35
C ASP A 557 -3.38 -6.44 -3.57
N GLU A 558 -2.73 -6.44 -4.73
CA GLU A 558 -3.32 -5.87 -5.94
C GLU A 558 -4.65 -6.54 -6.30
N GLY A 559 -5.63 -5.73 -6.70
CA GLY A 559 -6.99 -6.20 -6.97
C GLY A 559 -7.90 -6.31 -5.74
N SER A 560 -7.38 -6.10 -4.53
CA SER A 560 -8.19 -6.04 -3.29
C SER A 560 -8.94 -4.73 -3.10
N ALA A 561 -9.89 -4.71 -2.16
CA ALA A 561 -10.63 -3.51 -1.75
C ALA A 561 -9.70 -2.42 -1.18
N PHE A 562 -8.66 -2.81 -0.42
CA PHE A 562 -7.66 -1.86 0.07
C PHE A 562 -6.87 -1.25 -1.10
N HIS A 563 -6.43 -2.08 -2.05
CA HIS A 563 -5.71 -1.62 -3.23
C HIS A 563 -6.56 -0.64 -4.05
N ILE A 564 -7.83 -0.95 -4.33
CA ILE A 564 -8.76 -0.07 -5.04
C ILE A 564 -8.88 1.30 -4.33
N ALA A 565 -9.06 1.29 -3.01
CA ALA A 565 -9.19 2.53 -2.22
C ALA A 565 -7.91 3.39 -2.26
N VAL A 566 -6.75 2.79 -2.02
CA VAL A 566 -5.44 3.48 -2.06
C VAL A 566 -5.14 3.99 -3.46
N ARG A 567 -5.47 3.20 -4.49
CA ARG A 567 -5.30 3.58 -5.89
C ARG A 567 -6.17 4.77 -6.26
N ALA A 568 -7.42 4.82 -5.81
CA ALA A 568 -8.31 5.96 -6.00
C ALA A 568 -7.69 7.24 -5.41
N ILE A 569 -7.23 7.18 -4.16
CA ILE A 569 -6.57 8.30 -3.48
C ILE A 569 -5.31 8.72 -4.25
N LYS A 570 -4.49 7.75 -4.67
CA LYS A 570 -3.24 8.02 -5.40
C LYS A 570 -3.47 8.71 -6.74
N ILE A 571 -4.45 8.25 -7.54
CA ILE A 571 -4.75 8.88 -8.83
C ILE A 571 -5.21 10.33 -8.64
N VAL A 572 -6.10 10.57 -7.67
CA VAL A 572 -6.56 11.93 -7.34
C VAL A 572 -5.37 12.82 -6.92
N PHE A 573 -4.50 12.31 -6.04
CA PHE A 573 -3.37 13.08 -5.54
C PHE A 573 -2.35 13.38 -6.64
N ASP A 574 -2.03 12.41 -7.50
CA ASP A 574 -1.12 12.57 -8.63
C ASP A 574 -1.63 13.61 -9.63
N ASP A 575 -2.94 13.61 -9.90
CA ASP A 575 -3.56 14.59 -10.80
C ASP A 575 -3.47 16.00 -10.21
N MET A 576 -3.83 16.16 -8.94
CA MET A 576 -3.77 17.45 -8.24
C MET A 576 -2.34 17.97 -8.03
N ASP A 577 -1.37 17.06 -7.90
CA ASP A 577 0.05 17.40 -7.77
C ASP A 577 0.68 17.80 -9.12
N GLY A 578 0.10 17.34 -10.24
CA GLY A 578 0.65 17.51 -11.58
C GLY A 578 1.69 16.44 -11.94
N LEU A 579 1.73 15.31 -11.21
CA LEU A 579 2.65 14.20 -11.45
C LEU A 579 2.19 13.34 -12.62
N ARG A 580 0.93 12.89 -12.56
CA ARG A 580 0.29 12.07 -13.59
C ARG A 580 -1.17 12.47 -13.70
N LYS A 581 -1.60 12.85 -14.90
CA LYS A 581 -3.01 13.16 -15.17
C LYS A 581 -3.86 11.91 -14.98
N ALA A 582 -4.98 12.05 -14.28
CA ALA A 582 -5.97 10.99 -14.16
C ALA A 582 -6.57 10.65 -15.53
N PRO A 583 -6.89 9.38 -15.80
CA PRO A 583 -7.49 8.96 -17.07
C PRO A 583 -8.90 9.53 -17.27
N TYR A 584 -9.58 9.95 -16.20
CA TYR A 584 -10.93 10.48 -16.17
C TYR A 584 -11.02 11.64 -15.14
N PRO A 585 -12.11 12.45 -15.16
CA PRO A 585 -12.33 13.49 -14.14
C PRO A 585 -12.26 12.94 -12.71
N ILE A 586 -11.71 13.74 -11.79
CA ILE A 586 -11.43 13.32 -10.41
C ILE A 586 -12.48 13.80 -9.39
N ASP A 587 -13.38 14.71 -9.77
CA ASP A 587 -14.18 15.49 -8.83
C ASP A 587 -15.08 14.63 -7.93
N ASP A 588 -15.80 13.66 -8.51
CA ASP A 588 -16.74 12.81 -7.75
C ASP A 588 -16.01 11.85 -6.81
N VAL A 589 -14.96 11.19 -7.30
CA VAL A 589 -14.09 10.33 -6.47
C VAL A 589 -13.42 11.15 -5.36
N TRP A 590 -12.95 12.37 -5.65
CA TRP A 590 -12.37 13.25 -4.64
C TRP A 590 -13.40 13.71 -3.59
N ASN A 591 -14.60 14.07 -4.02
CA ASN A 591 -15.71 14.42 -3.13
C ASN A 591 -16.09 13.25 -2.21
N LEU A 592 -16.12 12.03 -2.76
CA LEU A 592 -16.35 10.81 -1.99
C LEU A 592 -15.24 10.58 -0.94
N ILE A 593 -13.97 10.69 -1.33
CA ILE A 593 -12.82 10.53 -0.42
C ILE A 593 -12.90 11.57 0.71
N LYS A 594 -13.19 12.85 0.38
CA LYS A 594 -13.38 13.91 1.39
C LYS A 594 -14.48 13.57 2.38
N ALA A 595 -15.64 13.15 1.90
CA ALA A 595 -16.77 12.79 2.74
C ALA A 595 -16.45 11.58 3.65
N TYR A 596 -15.82 10.54 3.08
CA TYR A 596 -15.51 9.30 3.79
C TYR A 596 -14.49 9.49 4.92
N PHE A 597 -13.36 10.13 4.61
CA PHE A 597 -12.30 10.41 5.60
C PHE A 597 -12.60 11.64 6.46
N LYS A 598 -13.66 12.39 6.15
CA LYS A 598 -14.01 13.68 6.80
C LYS A 598 -12.89 14.70 6.67
N ILE A 599 -12.29 14.77 5.49
CA ILE A 599 -11.18 15.66 5.16
C ILE A 599 -11.64 16.77 4.20
N LYS A 600 -10.96 17.92 4.22
CA LYS A 600 -11.25 19.05 3.31
C LYS A 600 -10.20 19.20 2.22
N ASN A 601 -8.94 18.92 2.56
CA ASN A 601 -7.81 19.01 1.65
C ASN A 601 -6.87 17.79 1.78
N ARG A 602 -5.96 17.63 0.82
CA ARG A 602 -4.99 16.52 0.76
C ARG A 602 -4.15 16.34 2.04
N GLY A 603 -3.73 17.45 2.66
CA GLY A 603 -2.90 17.39 3.87
C GLY A 603 -3.65 16.86 5.10
N ASP A 604 -4.98 16.92 5.12
CA ASP A 604 -5.78 16.36 6.21
C ASP A 604 -5.84 14.82 6.15
N MET A 605 -5.28 14.22 5.09
CA MET A 605 -5.15 12.77 4.93
C MET A 605 -3.99 12.19 5.76
N LEU A 606 -2.96 12.99 6.08
CA LEU A 606 -1.76 12.53 6.79
C LEU A 606 -2.07 11.81 8.13
N PRO A 607 -2.98 12.29 9.00
CA PRO A 607 -3.33 11.57 10.21
C PRO A 607 -3.88 10.16 9.98
N HIS A 608 -4.60 9.92 8.88
CA HIS A 608 -5.13 8.60 8.52
C HIS A 608 -4.06 7.66 7.97
N LEU A 609 -2.97 8.20 7.43
CA LEU A 609 -1.88 7.42 6.82
C LEU A 609 -0.77 7.08 7.83
N TYR A 610 -0.57 7.93 8.84
CA TYR A 610 0.51 7.74 9.83
C TYR A 610 0.01 7.33 11.22
N LYS A 611 -0.91 8.10 11.83
CA LYS A 611 -1.27 7.91 13.26
C LYS A 611 -2.46 6.97 13.46
N LYS A 612 -3.43 7.02 12.55
CA LYS A 612 -4.72 6.31 12.64
C LYS A 612 -4.90 5.31 11.50
N PHE A 613 -3.80 4.72 11.04
CA PHE A 613 -3.88 3.76 9.94
C PHE A 613 -4.73 2.56 10.34
N ASP A 614 -5.76 2.28 9.55
CA ASP A 614 -6.70 1.17 9.73
C ASP A 614 -7.00 0.60 8.34
N LYS A 615 -6.35 -0.51 7.99
CA LYS A 615 -6.50 -1.17 6.68
C LYS A 615 -7.97 -1.51 6.37
N PRO A 616 -8.74 -2.19 7.26
CA PRO A 616 -10.17 -2.38 7.05
C PRO A 616 -10.96 -1.09 6.80
N PHE A 617 -10.65 0.01 7.49
CA PHE A 617 -11.30 1.30 7.23
C PHE A 617 -11.00 1.83 5.83
N PHE A 618 -9.77 1.73 5.33
CA PHE A 618 -9.49 2.09 3.95
C PHE A 618 -10.21 1.16 2.96
N ALA A 619 -10.18 -0.15 3.18
CA ALA A 619 -10.86 -1.12 2.31
C ALA A 619 -12.37 -0.87 2.18
N ARG A 620 -13.03 -0.41 3.25
CA ARG A 620 -14.46 -0.06 3.22
C ARG A 620 -14.81 1.11 2.28
N LEU A 621 -13.85 1.95 1.88
CA LEU A 621 -14.07 2.94 0.82
C LEU A 621 -14.41 2.28 -0.52
N CYS A 622 -13.90 1.08 -0.80
CA CYS A 622 -14.17 0.32 -2.02
C CYS A 622 -15.68 0.10 -2.24
N VAL A 623 -16.44 -0.13 -1.17
CA VAL A 623 -17.91 -0.29 -1.27
C VAL A 623 -18.57 0.98 -1.80
N LYS A 624 -18.10 2.16 -1.35
CA LYS A 624 -18.61 3.44 -1.84
C LYS A 624 -18.17 3.73 -3.26
N LEU A 625 -16.94 3.34 -3.63
CA LEU A 625 -16.45 3.44 -5.01
C LEU A 625 -17.26 2.53 -5.96
N ALA A 626 -17.66 1.34 -5.52
CA ALA A 626 -18.53 0.46 -6.31
C ALA A 626 -19.86 1.13 -6.65
N HIS A 627 -20.54 1.72 -5.65
CA HIS A 627 -21.79 2.44 -5.88
C HIS A 627 -21.63 3.60 -6.87
N VAL A 628 -20.56 4.40 -6.73
CA VAL A 628 -20.27 5.52 -7.64
C VAL A 628 -19.94 5.01 -9.06
N ALA A 629 -19.28 3.86 -9.19
CA ALA A 629 -19.07 3.20 -10.49
C ALA A 629 -20.38 2.74 -11.12
N ASP A 630 -21.30 2.15 -10.34
CA ASP A 630 -22.61 1.70 -10.82
C ASP A 630 -23.48 2.89 -11.26
N GLU A 631 -23.35 4.05 -10.60
CA GLU A 631 -24.00 5.32 -10.99
C GLU A 631 -23.40 5.95 -12.26
N GLY A 632 -22.26 5.45 -12.74
CA GLY A 632 -21.73 5.80 -14.05
C GLY A 632 -20.34 6.44 -14.07
N ASP A 633 -19.75 6.74 -12.91
CA ASP A 633 -18.46 7.44 -12.83
C ASP A 633 -17.34 6.66 -13.54
N CYS A 634 -16.66 7.31 -14.48
CA CYS A 634 -15.66 6.65 -15.32
C CYS A 634 -14.37 6.33 -14.54
N LEU A 635 -13.99 7.15 -13.56
CA LEU A 635 -12.78 6.91 -12.78
C LEU A 635 -12.97 5.71 -11.85
N ALA A 636 -14.12 5.60 -11.20
CA ALA A 636 -14.48 4.46 -10.38
C ALA A 636 -14.54 3.17 -11.22
N LYS A 637 -15.20 3.18 -12.38
CA LYS A 637 -15.19 2.02 -13.31
C LYS A 637 -13.77 1.62 -13.72
N TYR A 638 -12.92 2.61 -14.02
CA TYR A 638 -11.52 2.37 -14.36
C TYR A 638 -10.74 1.69 -13.22
N LEU A 639 -10.98 2.08 -11.96
CA LEU A 639 -10.35 1.46 -10.80
C LEU A 639 -10.73 -0.03 -10.66
N PHE A 640 -11.99 -0.38 -10.92
CA PHE A 640 -12.43 -1.79 -10.91
C PHE A 640 -11.91 -2.56 -12.13
N ASP A 641 -11.83 -1.96 -13.32
CA ASP A 641 -11.20 -2.59 -14.49
C ASP A 641 -9.71 -2.87 -14.22
N GLU A 642 -8.96 -1.93 -13.63
CA GLU A 642 -7.55 -2.15 -13.24
C GLU A 642 -7.43 -3.23 -12.15
N ALA A 643 -8.35 -3.26 -11.17
CA ALA A 643 -8.38 -4.30 -10.15
C ALA A 643 -8.66 -5.69 -10.74
N GLY A 644 -9.62 -5.78 -11.67
CA GLY A 644 -9.89 -6.97 -12.44
C GLY A 644 -8.65 -7.45 -13.18
N GLU A 645 -7.93 -6.55 -13.87
CA GLU A 645 -6.70 -6.92 -14.57
C GLU A 645 -5.65 -7.53 -13.64
N ASN A 646 -5.46 -6.96 -12.44
CA ASN A 646 -4.53 -7.53 -11.46
C ASN A 646 -4.94 -8.94 -11.00
N LEU A 647 -6.23 -9.15 -10.72
CA LEU A 647 -6.77 -10.47 -10.37
C LEU A 647 -6.59 -11.49 -11.52
N GLY A 648 -6.82 -11.06 -12.76
CA GLY A 648 -6.60 -11.87 -13.95
C GLY A 648 -5.13 -12.23 -14.17
N ARG A 649 -4.21 -11.31 -13.85
CA ARG A 649 -2.76 -11.57 -13.90
C ARG A 649 -2.34 -12.61 -12.87
N MET A 650 -2.92 -12.59 -11.67
CA MET A 650 -2.63 -13.61 -10.63
C MET A 650 -3.05 -15.00 -11.10
N ALA A 651 -4.26 -15.12 -11.66
CA ALA A 651 -4.72 -16.37 -12.27
C ALA A 651 -3.81 -16.81 -13.44
N ALA A 652 -3.44 -15.87 -14.32
CA ALA A 652 -2.54 -16.12 -15.45
C ALA A 652 -1.15 -16.63 -15.02
N ALA A 653 -0.64 -16.17 -13.87
CA ALA A 653 0.65 -16.61 -13.33
C ALA A 653 0.61 -18.08 -12.88
N LEU A 654 -0.54 -18.55 -12.38
CA LEU A 654 -0.73 -19.93 -11.92
C LEU A 654 -1.20 -20.89 -13.01
N ILE A 655 -1.82 -20.42 -14.10
CA ILE A 655 -2.31 -21.26 -15.21
C ILE A 655 -1.26 -22.26 -15.74
N PRO A 656 0.02 -21.89 -15.97
CA PRO A 656 1.04 -22.84 -16.43
C PRO A 656 1.34 -23.99 -15.47
N LYS A 657 0.87 -23.91 -14.22
CA LYS A 657 1.04 -24.93 -13.18
C LYS A 657 -0.15 -25.87 -13.06
N VAL A 658 -1.25 -25.61 -13.79
CA VAL A 658 -2.45 -26.45 -13.78
C VAL A 658 -2.17 -27.78 -14.47
N GLN A 659 -2.49 -28.89 -13.80
CA GLN A 659 -2.46 -30.22 -14.40
C GLN A 659 -3.70 -30.45 -15.26
N THR A 660 -3.50 -30.60 -16.56
CA THR A 660 -4.60 -30.71 -17.54
C THR A 660 -5.02 -32.14 -17.84
N ASP A 661 -4.19 -33.14 -17.53
CA ASP A 661 -4.43 -34.53 -17.92
C ASP A 661 -5.70 -35.13 -17.28
N GLU A 662 -6.10 -34.57 -16.13
CA GLU A 662 -7.30 -34.96 -15.39
C GLU A 662 -8.51 -34.04 -15.63
N LEU A 663 -8.30 -32.91 -16.32
CA LEU A 663 -9.38 -32.05 -16.80
C LEU A 663 -10.06 -32.77 -17.97
N LYS A 664 -11.09 -33.55 -17.66
CA LYS A 664 -11.99 -34.16 -18.65
C LYS A 664 -12.78 -33.06 -19.38
N SER A 665 -13.99 -33.36 -19.84
CA SER A 665 -14.93 -32.38 -20.39
C SER A 665 -15.48 -31.35 -19.36
N ASP A 666 -14.95 -31.31 -18.13
CA ASP A 666 -15.38 -30.36 -17.08
C ASP A 666 -14.43 -29.15 -17.06
N PRO A 667 -14.93 -27.92 -17.19
CA PRO A 667 -14.10 -26.72 -17.11
C PRO A 667 -13.33 -26.60 -15.80
N PHE A 668 -12.11 -26.07 -15.87
CA PHE A 668 -11.31 -25.76 -14.70
C PHE A 668 -11.99 -24.68 -13.85
N LYS A 669 -12.12 -24.91 -12.55
CA LYS A 669 -12.86 -24.00 -11.66
C LYS A 669 -11.90 -23.03 -10.96
N ILE A 670 -12.21 -21.74 -11.07
CA ILE A 670 -11.63 -20.67 -10.27
C ILE A 670 -12.70 -20.18 -9.29
N VAL A 671 -12.54 -20.51 -8.01
CA VAL A 671 -13.45 -20.12 -6.94
C VAL A 671 -13.19 -18.67 -6.54
N CYS A 672 -14.16 -17.79 -6.78
CA CYS A 672 -14.08 -16.37 -6.47
C CYS A 672 -14.56 -16.12 -5.04
N VAL A 673 -13.65 -15.72 -4.15
CA VAL A 673 -13.95 -15.53 -2.72
C VAL A 673 -13.67 -14.07 -2.31
N GLY A 674 -14.56 -13.48 -1.52
CA GLY A 674 -14.40 -12.12 -0.98
C GLY A 674 -15.33 -11.09 -1.64
N SER A 675 -15.57 -10.00 -0.90
CA SER A 675 -16.64 -9.04 -1.20
C SER A 675 -16.42 -8.18 -2.45
N VAL A 676 -15.20 -8.09 -2.99
CA VAL A 676 -14.94 -7.34 -4.22
C VAL A 676 -15.60 -8.01 -5.42
N TRP A 677 -15.76 -9.34 -5.39
CA TRP A 677 -16.45 -10.10 -6.44
C TRP A 677 -17.94 -9.80 -6.55
N LEU A 678 -18.55 -9.15 -5.56
CA LEU A 678 -19.92 -8.63 -5.68
C LEU A 678 -20.04 -7.58 -6.80
N SER A 679 -18.93 -6.96 -7.18
CA SER A 679 -18.82 -6.03 -8.31
C SER A 679 -18.28 -6.72 -9.58
N MET A 680 -18.58 -8.02 -9.79
CA MET A 680 -18.08 -8.82 -10.93
C MET A 680 -18.25 -8.12 -12.29
N THR A 681 -19.40 -7.48 -12.53
CA THR A 681 -19.69 -6.76 -13.77
C THR A 681 -18.70 -5.63 -14.07
N LEU A 682 -18.10 -5.03 -13.04
CA LEU A 682 -17.08 -3.99 -13.16
C LEU A 682 -15.66 -4.58 -13.33
N LEU A 683 -15.43 -5.81 -12.85
CA LEU A 683 -14.11 -6.47 -12.86
C LEU A 683 -13.86 -7.27 -14.13
N VAL A 684 -14.90 -7.85 -14.73
CA VAL A 684 -14.77 -8.93 -15.72
C VAL A 684 -13.95 -8.54 -16.95
N ALA A 685 -14.11 -7.31 -17.46
CA ALA A 685 -13.36 -6.83 -18.61
C ALA A 685 -11.85 -6.75 -18.31
N GLY A 686 -11.51 -6.20 -17.14
CA GLY A 686 -10.15 -6.16 -16.62
C GLY A 686 -9.58 -7.56 -16.43
N PHE A 687 -10.33 -8.43 -15.76
CA PHE A 687 -9.93 -9.81 -15.48
C PHE A 687 -9.52 -10.55 -16.75
N LEU A 688 -10.28 -10.41 -17.83
CA LEU A 688 -9.91 -10.99 -19.11
C LEU A 688 -8.61 -10.46 -19.69
N LYS A 689 -8.38 -9.14 -19.62
CA LYS A 689 -7.11 -8.54 -20.08
C LYS A 689 -5.93 -9.14 -19.32
N GLY A 690 -6.08 -9.35 -18.01
CA GLY A 690 -5.07 -9.99 -17.18
C GLY A 690 -4.86 -11.46 -17.55
N LEU A 691 -5.97 -12.19 -17.69
CA LEU A 691 -6.00 -13.62 -17.96
C LEU A 691 -5.37 -13.97 -19.32
N GLN A 692 -5.54 -13.12 -20.33
CA GLN A 692 -4.99 -13.28 -21.69
C GLN A 692 -3.44 -13.29 -21.74
N ARG A 693 -2.75 -12.99 -20.63
CA ARG A 693 -1.29 -13.12 -20.53
C ARG A 693 -0.82 -14.56 -20.42
N ALA A 694 -1.72 -15.50 -20.12
CA ALA A 694 -1.45 -16.92 -20.12
C ALA A 694 -1.88 -17.59 -21.43
N ASN A 695 -1.16 -18.65 -21.81
CA ASN A 695 -1.59 -19.53 -22.89
C ASN A 695 -2.55 -20.59 -22.34
N ILE A 696 -3.85 -20.35 -22.47
CA ILE A 696 -4.89 -21.22 -21.93
C ILE A 696 -5.33 -22.24 -23.00
N THR A 697 -5.34 -23.51 -22.62
CA THR A 697 -5.68 -24.65 -23.49
C THR A 697 -6.94 -25.41 -23.06
N PHE A 698 -7.64 -24.92 -22.03
CA PHE A 698 -8.82 -25.54 -21.43
C PHE A 698 -9.87 -24.48 -21.07
N ASP A 699 -11.13 -24.89 -20.98
CA ASP A 699 -12.21 -23.99 -20.57
C ASP A 699 -12.11 -23.70 -19.06
N ILE A 700 -12.48 -22.47 -18.66
CA ILE A 700 -12.40 -22.02 -17.26
C ILE A 700 -13.77 -21.50 -16.84
N ASN A 701 -14.25 -21.95 -15.69
CA ASN A 701 -15.42 -21.38 -15.02
C ASN A 701 -14.98 -20.61 -13.78
N LEU A 702 -15.32 -19.33 -13.73
CA LEU A 702 -15.29 -18.57 -12.48
C LEU A 702 -16.57 -18.88 -11.72
N VAL A 703 -16.43 -19.32 -10.48
CA VAL A 703 -17.56 -19.80 -9.68
C VAL A 703 -17.63 -19.05 -8.35
N GLN A 704 -18.84 -18.81 -7.86
CA GLN A 704 -19.11 -18.29 -6.52
C GLN A 704 -19.74 -19.39 -5.67
N LEU A 705 -19.24 -19.59 -4.46
CA LEU A 705 -19.81 -20.60 -3.58
C LEU A 705 -21.20 -20.17 -3.07
N LYS A 706 -22.15 -21.11 -3.11
CA LYS A 706 -23.47 -21.01 -2.48
C LYS A 706 -23.46 -21.59 -1.06
N LYS A 707 -22.60 -22.59 -0.84
CA LYS A 707 -22.38 -23.21 0.46
C LYS A 707 -21.09 -22.70 1.09
N SER A 708 -21.06 -22.68 2.42
CA SER A 708 -19.88 -22.32 3.20
C SER A 708 -18.66 -23.18 2.82
N SER A 709 -17.45 -22.62 2.89
CA SER A 709 -16.22 -23.39 2.66
C SER A 709 -15.97 -24.46 3.74
N ALA A 710 -16.75 -24.43 4.83
CA ALA A 710 -16.77 -25.49 5.84
C ALA A 710 -17.18 -26.84 5.24
N PHE A 711 -18.01 -26.86 4.19
CA PHE A 711 -18.31 -28.07 3.42
C PHE A 711 -17.05 -28.65 2.81
N GLY A 712 -16.25 -27.84 2.13
CA GLY A 712 -14.97 -28.28 1.57
C GLY A 712 -13.96 -28.68 2.63
N ALA A 713 -13.95 -28.03 3.81
CA ALA A 713 -13.12 -28.46 4.94
C ALA A 713 -13.50 -29.89 5.38
N CYS A 714 -14.80 -30.17 5.50
CA CYS A 714 -15.32 -31.50 5.80
C CYS A 714 -14.94 -32.51 4.70
N TYR A 715 -15.18 -32.17 3.43
CA TYR A 715 -14.91 -33.03 2.28
C TYR A 715 -13.43 -33.40 2.18
N HIS A 716 -12.55 -32.40 2.30
CA HIS A 716 -11.11 -32.60 2.29
C HIS A 716 -10.67 -33.53 3.43
N ALA A 717 -11.22 -33.33 4.63
CA ALA A 717 -10.88 -34.14 5.78
C ALA A 717 -11.32 -35.60 5.62
N VAL A 718 -12.54 -35.84 5.13
CA VAL A 718 -13.07 -37.18 4.81
C VAL A 718 -12.16 -37.91 3.83
N ASP A 719 -11.76 -37.25 2.74
CA ASP A 719 -10.88 -37.83 1.73
C ASP A 719 -9.50 -38.17 2.30
N ALA A 720 -8.93 -37.25 3.09
CA ALA A 720 -7.61 -37.43 3.69
C ALA A 720 -7.52 -38.61 4.67
N VAL A 721 -8.62 -38.96 5.34
CA VAL A 721 -8.70 -40.13 6.24
C VAL A 721 -9.21 -41.41 5.54
N GLY A 722 -9.47 -41.36 4.23
CA GLY A 722 -9.93 -42.51 3.44
C GLY A 722 -11.37 -42.95 3.73
N LEU A 723 -12.22 -42.04 4.22
CA LEU A 723 -13.64 -42.28 4.41
C LEU A 723 -14.44 -41.85 3.16
N HIS A 724 -15.69 -42.28 3.06
CA HIS A 724 -16.58 -41.91 1.97
C HIS A 724 -17.74 -41.07 2.48
N LEU A 725 -17.99 -39.94 1.82
CA LEU A 725 -19.14 -39.07 2.05
C LEU A 725 -19.75 -38.73 0.68
N PRO A 726 -21.04 -39.01 0.43
CA PRO A 726 -21.72 -38.58 -0.79
C PRO A 726 -21.73 -37.05 -0.94
N ARG A 727 -21.57 -36.56 -2.17
CA ARG A 727 -21.47 -35.10 -2.48
C ARG A 727 -22.20 -34.77 -3.77
N ASN A 728 -22.88 -33.62 -3.79
CA ASN A 728 -23.45 -33.02 -5.01
C ASN A 728 -22.79 -31.67 -5.31
N TYR A 729 -21.66 -31.68 -6.02
CA TYR A 729 -20.87 -30.47 -6.31
C TYR A 729 -21.63 -29.36 -7.09
N PRO A 730 -22.45 -29.67 -8.11
CA PRO A 730 -23.25 -28.65 -8.80
C PRO A 730 -24.14 -27.78 -7.89
N ASP A 731 -24.56 -28.29 -6.72
CA ASP A 731 -25.38 -27.51 -5.78
C ASP A 731 -24.56 -26.53 -4.93
N ASN A 732 -23.23 -26.63 -4.97
CA ASN A 732 -22.34 -25.91 -4.06
C ASN A 732 -21.94 -24.53 -4.58
N PHE A 733 -22.14 -24.22 -5.87
CA PHE A 733 -21.68 -22.97 -6.48
C PHE A 733 -22.58 -22.51 -7.64
N ASP A 734 -22.52 -21.21 -7.93
CA ASP A 734 -23.04 -20.60 -9.16
C ASP A 734 -21.87 -20.28 -10.10
N VAL A 735 -22.08 -20.44 -11.41
CA VAL A 735 -21.08 -20.06 -12.42
C VAL A 735 -21.27 -18.58 -12.75
N LEU A 736 -20.29 -17.76 -12.38
CA LEU A 736 -20.32 -16.32 -12.66
C LEU A 736 -19.99 -16.03 -14.12
N VAL A 737 -18.95 -16.69 -14.64
CA VAL A 737 -18.37 -16.40 -15.94
C VAL A 737 -17.79 -17.68 -16.54
N GLN A 738 -18.08 -17.95 -17.81
CA GLN A 738 -17.49 -19.05 -18.56
C GLN A 738 -16.52 -18.52 -19.61
N TYR A 739 -15.25 -18.87 -19.51
CA TYR A 739 -14.23 -18.62 -20.52
C TYR A 739 -14.03 -19.86 -21.37
N SER A 740 -14.28 -19.74 -22.68
CA SER A 740 -13.94 -20.81 -23.62
C SER A 740 -12.63 -20.55 -24.35
N TYR A 741 -11.69 -21.49 -24.27
CA TYR A 741 -10.38 -21.33 -24.90
C TYR A 741 -10.45 -21.36 -26.43
N LYS A 742 -11.47 -22.02 -27.00
CA LYS A 742 -11.67 -22.12 -28.46
C LYS A 742 -12.12 -20.80 -29.08
N SER A 743 -13.04 -20.11 -28.43
CA SER A 743 -13.51 -18.79 -28.87
C SER A 743 -12.69 -17.63 -28.32
N LYS A 744 -11.88 -17.88 -27.29
CA LYS A 744 -11.16 -16.85 -26.50
C LYS A 744 -12.09 -15.75 -26.00
N CYS A 745 -13.36 -16.07 -25.77
CA CYS A 745 -14.38 -15.12 -25.33
C CYS A 745 -15.15 -15.65 -24.12
N LEU A 746 -15.84 -14.74 -23.44
CA LEU A 746 -16.78 -15.09 -22.37
C LEU A 746 -18.17 -15.35 -22.93
N CYS A 747 -18.85 -16.31 -22.31
CA CYS A 747 -20.30 -16.40 -22.35
C CYS A 747 -20.80 -16.05 -20.95
N ASN A 748 -21.59 -14.98 -20.83
CA ASN A 748 -22.41 -14.76 -19.63
C ASN A 748 -23.67 -15.62 -19.77
N GLN A 749 -24.07 -16.30 -18.68
CA GLN A 749 -25.40 -16.90 -18.60
C GLN A 749 -26.48 -15.83 -18.45
#